data_AF-A0A673XGY5-F1
#
_entry.id   AF-A0A673XGY5-F1
#
_cell.length_a   1.000
_cell.length_b   1.000
_cell.length_c   1.000
_cell.angle_alpha   90.00
_cell.angle_beta   90.00
_cell.angle_gamma   90.00
#
_symmetry.space_group_name_H-M   'P 1'
#
loop_
_entity.id
_entity.type
_entity.pdbx_description
1 polymer ?
#
loop_
_entity_poly.entity_id
_entity_poly.type
_entity_poly.pdbx_seq_one_letter_code
_entity_poly.pdbx_strand_id
1 'polypeptide(L)'
;MQGLQCPGKNFEIVLLGLSLSLHVGILGHNGLGGLFFSFSHGSSWRCSDFPVAGCVLCRVYMVAIPAVIQAGSEAKLCASLLQPNETLVMTISLMADGQNKTLLHETSDQEFHRCFQFQAPHVKSDEVQNFKVEVRGVTFLSTEERRVMIKPYGPMTFIQTDKPIYNPGQTEHFELKATVFNYLSKCIMVSVTPALSSDYTLTPVRDVQDSSSCLCANGRKTFSWTMAPSVLGVLNVSVSAAAVQSHAACGNGVVNVPERGRVDTVTRSLLVKAEGTEKSHTYNWLLCPTGEALTEEVEVQLPQNVVDGSARISLSVLGDILGRALNNLDGLLQMPYGCGEQNMALLSPNIYILEYLRNTKQLTPAILDKATKFLTSGYQRQLNYKNADGAYSTFGQGLGNTWLTAFVLRSFGKAQSFIYVDPATMEQSKTWLERQQGKHGCFRTLGKLLNNRMKGGVTDEVTLTAYITASMLELNMSVSDPVVDHSLSCLKNSTSDMSNTYATALLAYTFTLAGDMETRARLLQHLDTISFQEGGLLHWSQSSSETSPSLEVEISSYVLLASLSASSRSTSDLGYASRIVRWLVRQQNAYGGFSSTQDTVVALQALALYSTRVFSRGGASTVTVRSPSGERCLFHVNQNNKLLYQERALQDTEGKYSVEVKGSACASVQVVLHYNVPTPTRSTTLSIQVTPEVDCNINVIIPVYRYHGKELTTNMIIVDLKMLSGFSPDPDSLGRVSQVDRVDIKDDHVLMYLTELTSLFPFHITLDIIQELPVQNLKPAVVKIYDYYQPSKLLFLPPPLLRNLFSFTQTNLSYGYR
;
A
#
# COMPACT_ATOMS: atom_id res chain seq x y z
N MET A 1 -37.45 25.09 30.61
CA MET A 1 -36.65 24.10 31.37
C MET A 1 -36.99 22.71 30.87
N GLN A 2 -36.03 21.78 30.99
CA GLN A 2 -35.94 20.45 30.37
C GLN A 2 -35.66 20.43 28.86
N GLY A 3 -34.36 20.41 28.56
CA GLY A 3 -33.79 20.19 27.24
C GLY A 3 -33.79 18.71 26.84
N LEU A 4 -34.03 18.45 25.57
CA LEU A 4 -33.76 17.17 24.92
C LEU A 4 -32.41 17.30 24.21
N GLN A 5 -31.39 16.70 24.81
CA GLN A 5 -30.08 16.47 24.23
C GLN A 5 -30.16 15.13 23.47
N CYS A 6 -30.14 15.15 22.14
CA CYS A 6 -30.02 13.92 21.34
C CYS A 6 -28.53 13.66 21.05
N PRO A 7 -27.95 12.54 21.51
CA PRO A 7 -26.57 12.16 21.17
C PRO A 7 -26.52 11.63 19.74
N GLY A 8 -25.38 11.88 19.07
CA GLY A 8 -25.14 11.60 17.66
C GLY A 8 -25.64 10.25 17.16
N LYS A 9 -26.61 10.31 16.24
CA LYS A 9 -26.89 9.30 15.24
C LYS A 9 -27.17 10.06 13.94
N ASN A 10 -26.67 9.56 12.81
CA ASN A 10 -27.15 9.98 11.50
C ASN A 10 -28.65 9.66 11.43
N PHE A 11 -29.51 10.65 11.68
CA PHE A 11 -30.94 10.54 11.47
C PHE A 11 -31.24 11.06 10.07
N GLU A 12 -31.59 10.16 9.14
CA GLU A 12 -32.38 10.55 7.98
C GLU A 12 -33.81 10.81 8.47
N ILE A 13 -34.20 12.08 8.53
CA ILE A 13 -35.56 12.51 8.82
C ILE A 13 -36.28 12.62 7.49
N VAL A 14 -37.36 11.87 7.31
CA VAL A 14 -38.21 12.01 6.12
C VAL A 14 -39.20 13.13 6.38
N LEU A 15 -39.05 14.23 5.65
CA LEU A 15 -40.00 15.34 5.63
C LEU A 15 -41.05 15.11 4.54
N LEU A 16 -42.30 15.08 4.96
CA LEU A 16 -43.49 15.00 4.11
C LEU A 16 -44.12 16.39 4.06
N GLY A 17 -44.26 16.96 2.86
CA GLY A 17 -44.89 18.27 2.66
C GLY A 17 -43.95 19.45 2.34
N LEU A 18 -42.64 19.26 2.14
CA LEU A 18 -41.70 20.29 1.66
C LEU A 18 -40.79 19.72 0.56
N SER A 19 -40.74 20.32 -0.63
CA SER A 19 -39.68 20.03 -1.62
C SER A 19 -38.70 21.19 -1.67
N LEU A 20 -37.71 21.19 -0.77
CA LEU A 20 -36.50 21.98 -0.93
C LEU A 20 -35.40 21.04 -1.41
N SER A 21 -35.03 21.17 -2.68
CA SER A 21 -33.79 20.58 -3.20
C SER A 21 -32.62 21.35 -2.61
N LEU A 22 -32.04 20.85 -1.51
CA LEU A 22 -30.73 21.31 -1.05
C LEU A 22 -29.64 20.70 -1.96
N HIS A 23 -29.09 21.52 -2.85
CA HIS A 23 -27.82 21.23 -3.52
C HIS A 23 -26.69 21.42 -2.50
N VAL A 24 -25.99 20.33 -2.15
CA VAL A 24 -24.73 20.40 -1.40
C VAL A 24 -23.60 20.55 -2.41
N GLY A 25 -23.11 21.78 -2.60
CA GLY A 25 -21.90 22.08 -3.35
C GLY A 25 -20.69 22.05 -2.42
N ILE A 26 -19.68 21.24 -2.76
CA ILE A 26 -18.39 21.19 -2.06
C ILE A 26 -17.50 22.30 -2.65
N LEU A 27 -17.22 23.33 -1.87
CA LEU A 27 -16.11 24.25 -2.12
C LEU A 27 -15.16 24.15 -0.93
N GLY A 28 -13.97 23.61 -1.19
CA GLY A 28 -12.94 23.37 -0.20
C GLY A 28 -12.12 24.61 0.09
N HIS A 29 -11.91 24.87 1.38
CA HIS A 29 -10.60 25.23 1.91
C HIS A 29 -10.60 24.99 3.43
N ASN A 30 -9.51 24.39 3.91
CA ASN A 30 -9.16 24.02 5.29
C ASN A 30 -9.86 22.78 5.85
N GLY A 31 -9.05 21.71 5.94
CA GLY A 31 -9.43 20.40 6.44
C GLY A 31 -9.76 20.44 7.93
N LEU A 32 -11.05 20.33 8.22
CA LEU A 32 -11.67 19.74 9.40
C LEU A 32 -13.10 19.38 8.94
N GLY A 33 -13.34 18.10 8.65
CA GLY A 33 -14.65 17.60 8.22
C GLY A 33 -15.62 17.54 9.39
N GLY A 34 -16.15 18.69 9.81
CA GLY A 34 -17.22 18.81 10.79
C GLY A 34 -18.34 19.70 10.26
N LEU A 35 -19.57 19.19 10.26
CA LEU A 35 -20.78 20.01 10.06
C LEU A 35 -20.95 20.92 11.29
N PHE A 36 -20.50 22.17 11.20
CA PHE A 36 -20.76 23.20 12.21
C PHE A 36 -22.17 23.78 12.02
N PHE A 37 -23.01 23.66 13.05
CA PHE A 37 -24.15 24.56 13.26
C PHE A 37 -23.78 25.52 14.39
N SER A 38 -23.54 26.79 14.07
CA SER A 38 -23.41 27.86 15.05
C SER A 38 -24.75 28.59 15.17
N PHE A 39 -25.33 28.66 16.38
CA PHE A 39 -26.36 29.64 16.70
C PHE A 39 -26.18 30.18 18.12
N SER A 40 -25.93 31.48 18.20
CA SER A 40 -25.77 32.29 19.41
C SER A 40 -27.11 32.66 20.05
N HIS A 41 -27.17 32.54 21.38
CA HIS A 41 -28.03 33.23 22.35
C HIS A 41 -29.45 33.67 21.94
N GLY A 42 -30.43 32.98 22.53
CA GLY A 42 -31.56 33.60 23.23
C GLY A 42 -32.52 34.49 22.43
N SER A 43 -33.40 33.91 21.61
CA SER A 43 -34.75 34.46 21.33
C SER A 43 -35.68 33.36 20.79
N SER A 44 -36.93 33.36 21.23
CA SER A 44 -38.03 32.57 20.65
C SER A 44 -38.47 33.22 19.33
N TRP A 45 -38.54 32.47 18.23
CA TRP A 45 -39.10 32.98 16.96
C TRP A 45 -40.23 32.09 16.42
N ARG A 46 -41.34 32.73 16.03
CA ARG A 46 -42.41 32.18 15.16
C ARG A 46 -41.99 32.34 13.69
N CYS A 47 -42.58 31.58 12.78
CA CYS A 47 -42.30 31.59 11.32
C CYS A 47 -42.70 32.89 10.57
N SER A 48 -42.76 34.05 11.23
CA SER A 48 -43.10 35.34 10.62
C SER A 48 -41.90 36.12 10.07
N ASP A 49 -40.65 35.70 10.33
CA ASP A 49 -39.46 36.54 10.11
C ASP A 49 -38.63 36.22 8.85
N PHE A 50 -39.23 35.59 7.84
CA PHE A 50 -38.63 35.46 6.51
C PHE A 50 -39.36 36.32 5.48
N PRO A 51 -38.72 37.34 4.88
CA PRO A 51 -39.28 37.99 3.70
C PRO A 51 -38.99 37.09 2.50
N VAL A 52 -40.02 36.45 1.95
CA VAL A 52 -39.92 35.77 0.65
C VAL A 52 -40.59 36.64 -0.40
N ALA A 53 -39.78 37.38 -1.14
CA ALA A 53 -40.17 37.86 -2.46
C ALA A 53 -40.34 36.63 -3.37
N GLY A 54 -41.57 36.40 -3.82
CA GLY A 54 -41.86 35.54 -4.97
C GLY A 54 -41.71 34.02 -4.75
N CYS A 55 -42.57 33.42 -3.91
CA CYS A 55 -42.89 32.00 -4.04
C CYS A 55 -44.38 31.77 -3.74
N VAL A 56 -45.17 31.49 -4.77
CA VAL A 56 -46.65 31.32 -4.71
C VAL A 56 -47.04 29.89 -4.28
N LEU A 57 -46.24 29.22 -3.44
CA LEU A 57 -46.56 27.89 -2.90
C LEU A 57 -45.84 27.66 -1.54
N CYS A 58 -46.20 28.43 -0.51
CA CYS A 58 -45.89 28.03 0.87
C CYS A 58 -46.80 26.84 1.24
N ARG A 59 -46.23 25.64 1.39
CA ARG A 59 -46.97 24.42 1.73
C ARG A 59 -47.43 24.48 3.21
N VAL A 60 -48.69 24.13 3.44
CA VAL A 60 -49.47 24.39 4.68
C VAL A 60 -49.18 23.38 5.82
N TYR A 61 -48.34 22.37 5.61
CA TYR A 61 -48.09 21.32 6.62
C TYR A 61 -46.71 20.67 6.53
N MET A 62 -46.28 20.03 7.64
CA MET A 62 -45.04 19.25 7.73
C MET A 62 -45.25 17.99 8.57
N VAL A 63 -44.82 16.84 8.07
CA VAL A 63 -44.79 15.58 8.84
C VAL A 63 -43.37 15.01 8.86
N ALA A 64 -42.87 14.64 10.05
CA ALA A 64 -41.53 14.09 10.28
C ALA A 64 -41.62 12.67 10.84
N ILE A 65 -40.96 11.72 10.17
CA ILE A 65 -40.93 10.29 10.52
C ILE A 65 -39.48 9.76 10.37
N PRO A 66 -39.00 8.85 11.25
CA PRO A 66 -37.69 8.21 11.07
C PRO A 66 -37.62 7.41 9.76
N ALA A 67 -36.53 7.53 9.00
CA ALA A 67 -36.33 6.75 7.77
C ALA A 67 -36.15 5.24 8.01
N VAL A 68 -35.70 4.86 9.21
CA VAL A 68 -35.52 3.46 9.64
C VAL A 68 -36.20 3.25 10.98
N ILE A 69 -37.08 2.25 11.07
CA ILE A 69 -37.84 1.88 12.27
C ILE A 69 -37.56 0.41 12.61
N GLN A 70 -37.36 0.10 13.89
CA GLN A 70 -37.19 -1.29 14.33
C GLN A 70 -38.54 -1.96 14.53
N ALA A 71 -38.74 -3.15 13.95
CA ALA A 71 -40.00 -3.88 14.07
C ALA A 71 -40.35 -4.20 15.53
N GLY A 72 -41.60 -3.96 15.90
CA GLY A 72 -42.09 -4.16 17.27
C GLY A 72 -41.61 -3.13 18.30
N SER A 73 -40.83 -2.10 17.90
CA SER A 73 -40.47 -0.98 18.77
C SER A 73 -41.57 0.09 18.83
N GLU A 74 -41.51 0.95 19.84
CA GLU A 74 -42.36 2.13 19.95
C GLU A 74 -41.71 3.29 19.17
N ALA A 75 -42.33 3.68 18.05
CA ALA A 75 -41.84 4.73 17.16
C ALA A 75 -42.61 6.03 17.35
N LYS A 76 -42.00 7.17 17.02
CA LYS A 76 -42.60 8.51 17.17
C LYS A 76 -42.69 9.21 15.81
N LEU A 77 -43.84 9.78 15.50
CA LEU A 77 -44.06 10.68 14.35
C LEU A 77 -44.49 12.06 14.86
N CYS A 78 -44.15 13.12 14.14
CA CYS A 78 -44.60 14.48 14.47
C CYS A 78 -45.26 15.14 13.26
N ALA A 79 -46.38 15.81 13.48
CA ALA A 79 -47.17 16.49 12.47
C ALA A 79 -47.37 17.97 12.86
N SER A 80 -47.23 18.86 11.88
CA SER A 80 -47.46 20.29 12.00
C SER A 80 -48.38 20.80 10.90
N LEU A 81 -49.32 21.68 11.26
CA LEU A 81 -50.11 22.48 10.34
C LEU A 81 -49.74 23.95 10.52
N LEU A 82 -49.42 24.65 9.44
CA LEU A 82 -48.85 26.00 9.42
C LEU A 82 -49.77 26.91 8.59
N GLN A 83 -50.29 27.98 9.21
CA GLN A 83 -51.16 28.99 8.61
C GLN A 83 -52.28 28.44 7.70
N PRO A 84 -53.20 27.59 8.22
CA PRO A 84 -54.33 27.13 7.41
C PRO A 84 -55.25 28.30 7.03
N ASN A 85 -55.59 28.39 5.74
CA ASN A 85 -56.52 29.40 5.20
C ASN A 85 -57.98 28.90 5.14
N GLU A 86 -58.20 27.63 5.44
CA GLU A 86 -59.49 26.95 5.55
C GLU A 86 -59.38 25.81 6.57
N THR A 87 -60.50 25.20 6.96
CA THR A 87 -60.46 24.00 7.81
C THR A 87 -59.88 22.82 7.04
N LEU A 88 -58.78 22.25 7.54
CA LEU A 88 -58.07 21.14 6.91
C LEU A 88 -58.17 19.87 7.76
N VAL A 89 -58.36 18.73 7.09
CA VAL A 89 -58.33 17.38 7.66
C VAL A 89 -57.03 16.72 7.23
N MET A 90 -56.13 16.46 8.19
CA MET A 90 -54.88 15.72 7.99
C MET A 90 -55.03 14.27 8.44
N THR A 91 -54.76 13.34 7.53
CA THR A 91 -54.75 11.90 7.78
C THR A 91 -53.37 11.33 7.47
N ILE A 92 -52.73 10.69 8.45
CA ILE A 92 -51.46 9.97 8.26
C ILE A 92 -51.75 8.48 8.41
N SER A 93 -51.40 7.69 7.40
CA SER A 93 -51.62 6.23 7.39
C SER A 93 -50.34 5.49 7.06
N LEU A 94 -50.11 4.37 7.75
CA LEU A 94 -49.09 3.39 7.40
C LEU A 94 -49.71 2.34 6.48
N MET A 95 -49.13 2.14 5.31
CA MET A 95 -49.54 1.13 4.35
C MET A 95 -48.71 -0.13 4.57
N ALA A 96 -49.34 -1.15 5.17
CA ALA A 96 -48.74 -2.44 5.47
C ALA A 96 -49.67 -3.56 4.98
N ASP A 97 -49.14 -4.57 4.28
CA ASP A 97 -49.88 -5.76 3.84
C ASP A 97 -51.19 -5.48 3.06
N GLY A 98 -51.21 -4.42 2.25
CA GLY A 98 -52.41 -4.02 1.49
C GLY A 98 -53.52 -3.40 2.34
N GLN A 99 -53.29 -3.15 3.63
CA GLN A 99 -54.19 -2.42 4.52
C GLN A 99 -53.61 -1.06 4.92
N ASN A 100 -54.47 -0.05 4.97
CA ASN A 100 -54.11 1.30 5.42
C ASN A 100 -54.45 1.42 6.91
N LYS A 101 -53.43 1.43 7.77
CA LYS A 101 -53.59 1.68 9.20
C LYS A 101 -53.45 3.18 9.45
N THR A 102 -54.55 3.85 9.81
CA THR A 102 -54.53 5.27 10.18
C THR A 102 -53.80 5.46 11.52
N LEU A 103 -52.77 6.30 11.50
CA LEU A 103 -51.95 6.65 12.67
C LEU A 103 -52.33 8.01 13.25
N LEU A 104 -52.78 8.93 12.41
CA LEU A 104 -53.30 10.24 12.80
C LEU A 104 -54.50 10.60 11.91
N HIS A 105 -55.54 11.15 12.52
CA HIS A 105 -56.65 11.79 11.83
C HIS A 105 -57.04 13.04 12.64
N GLU A 106 -56.71 14.22 12.13
CA GLU A 106 -56.86 15.48 12.85
C GLU A 106 -57.49 16.54 11.94
N THR A 107 -58.47 17.26 12.47
CA THR A 107 -59.15 18.36 11.76
C THR A 107 -58.86 19.65 12.51
N SER A 108 -58.32 20.65 11.81
CA SER A 108 -57.99 21.94 12.42
C SER A 108 -58.10 23.07 11.40
N ASP A 109 -58.61 24.20 11.87
CA ASP A 109 -58.58 25.52 11.21
C ASP A 109 -57.53 26.45 11.86
N GLN A 110 -56.77 25.94 12.83
CA GLN A 110 -55.66 26.63 13.49
C GLN A 110 -54.34 25.86 13.34
N GLU A 111 -53.23 26.57 13.53
CA GLU A 111 -51.90 25.97 13.56
C GLU A 111 -51.74 24.98 14.72
N PHE A 112 -51.02 23.88 14.46
CA PHE A 112 -50.66 22.94 15.53
C PHE A 112 -49.31 22.28 15.25
N HIS A 113 -48.68 21.78 16.31
CA HIS A 113 -47.55 20.85 16.26
C HIS A 113 -47.74 19.77 17.32
N ARG A 114 -47.87 18.51 16.90
CA ARG A 114 -48.09 17.37 17.80
C ARG A 114 -47.28 16.17 17.38
N CYS A 115 -46.84 15.39 18.36
CA CYS A 115 -46.14 14.14 18.12
C CYS A 115 -46.89 12.96 18.73
N PHE A 116 -46.92 11.86 18.00
CA PHE A 116 -47.69 10.67 18.33
C PHE A 116 -46.76 9.46 18.36
N GLN A 117 -46.92 8.63 19.38
CA GLN A 117 -46.25 7.33 19.48
C GLN A 117 -47.12 6.24 18.88
N PHE A 118 -46.52 5.32 18.15
CA PHE A 118 -47.21 4.16 17.58
C PHE A 118 -46.32 2.92 17.66
N GLN A 119 -46.96 1.75 17.75
CA GLN A 119 -46.26 0.48 17.73
C GLN A 119 -45.89 0.12 16.28
N ALA A 120 -44.60 -0.05 16.01
CA ALA A 120 -44.10 -0.47 14.71
C ALA A 120 -44.54 -1.92 14.40
N PRO A 121 -44.95 -2.22 13.16
CA PRO A 121 -45.37 -3.55 12.78
C PRO A 121 -44.21 -4.56 12.89
N HIS A 122 -44.55 -5.83 13.08
CA HIS A 122 -43.57 -6.91 13.13
C HIS A 122 -43.27 -7.42 11.73
N VAL A 123 -41.99 -7.37 11.32
CA VAL A 123 -41.52 -7.90 10.02
C VAL A 123 -40.55 -9.07 10.23
N LYS A 124 -40.46 -9.97 9.24
CA LYS A 124 -39.55 -11.14 9.31
C LYS A 124 -38.18 -10.88 8.68
N SER A 125 -38.09 -9.93 7.76
CA SER A 125 -36.88 -9.47 7.07
C SER A 125 -36.94 -7.95 6.90
N ASP A 126 -35.86 -7.32 6.44
CA ASP A 126 -35.89 -5.90 6.07
C ASP A 126 -37.02 -5.66 5.06
N GLU A 127 -38.02 -4.84 5.44
CA GLU A 127 -39.20 -4.55 4.64
C GLU A 127 -39.34 -3.03 4.48
N VAL A 128 -39.69 -2.58 3.28
CA VAL A 128 -39.95 -1.16 3.01
C VAL A 128 -41.46 -0.94 3.00
N GLN A 129 -41.95 -0.11 3.91
CA GLN A 129 -43.36 0.26 4.01
C GLN A 129 -43.56 1.73 3.64
N ASN A 130 -44.77 2.08 3.19
CA ASN A 130 -45.09 3.44 2.77
C ASN A 130 -45.95 4.14 3.82
N PHE A 131 -45.56 5.35 4.20
CA PHE A 131 -46.42 6.27 4.93
C PHE A 131 -47.10 7.20 3.94
N LYS A 132 -48.44 7.23 4.00
CA LYS A 132 -49.28 8.15 3.23
C LYS A 132 -49.75 9.29 4.12
N VAL A 133 -49.55 10.51 3.69
CA VAL A 133 -50.10 11.73 4.32
C VAL A 133 -51.09 12.35 3.36
N GLU A 134 -52.33 12.52 3.80
CA GLU A 134 -53.41 13.12 3.03
C GLU A 134 -53.95 14.32 3.80
N VAL A 135 -53.96 15.49 3.17
CA VAL A 135 -54.48 16.74 3.76
C VAL A 135 -55.56 17.29 2.85
N ARG A 136 -56.78 17.43 3.38
CA ARG A 136 -57.97 17.79 2.61
C ARG A 136 -58.76 18.92 3.26
N GLY A 137 -59.06 19.95 2.48
CA GLY A 137 -60.01 21.00 2.79
C GLY A 137 -61.01 21.20 1.65
N VAL A 138 -61.69 22.35 1.64
CA VAL A 138 -62.68 22.68 0.62
C VAL A 138 -62.00 23.02 -0.71
N THR A 139 -60.86 23.71 -0.66
CA THR A 139 -60.10 24.15 -1.83
C THR A 139 -58.71 23.52 -1.94
N PHE A 140 -58.23 22.86 -0.88
CA PHE A 140 -56.91 22.24 -0.81
C PHE A 140 -56.99 20.71 -0.74
N LEU A 141 -56.24 20.00 -1.59
CA LEU A 141 -56.04 18.56 -1.48
C LEU A 141 -54.57 18.23 -1.76
N SER A 142 -53.92 17.56 -0.83
CA SER A 142 -52.54 17.08 -0.96
C SER A 142 -52.44 15.64 -0.50
N THR A 143 -51.71 14.84 -1.26
CA THR A 143 -51.41 13.45 -0.91
C THR A 143 -49.94 13.18 -1.21
N GLU A 144 -49.20 12.74 -0.19
CA GLU A 144 -47.76 12.48 -0.28
C GLU A 144 -47.47 11.09 0.31
N GLU A 145 -46.58 10.33 -0.34
CA GLU A 145 -46.18 9.00 0.11
C GLU A 145 -44.65 8.91 0.27
N ARG A 146 -44.19 8.28 1.35
CA ARG A 146 -42.76 8.05 1.58
C ARG A 146 -42.45 6.65 2.06
N ARG A 147 -41.38 6.09 1.50
CA ARG A 147 -40.79 4.80 1.86
C ARG A 147 -40.01 4.93 3.16
N VAL A 148 -40.30 4.06 4.11
CA VAL A 148 -39.59 3.92 5.40
C VAL A 148 -39.19 2.46 5.55
N MET A 149 -37.95 2.22 5.96
CA MET A 149 -37.42 0.87 6.15
C MET A 149 -37.76 0.35 7.55
N ILE A 150 -38.41 -0.80 7.63
CA ILE A 150 -38.67 -1.52 8.87
C ILE A 150 -37.70 -2.69 8.96
N LYS A 151 -36.83 -2.68 9.96
CA LYS A 151 -35.83 -3.74 10.17
C LYS A 151 -36.29 -4.72 11.25
N PRO A 152 -36.10 -6.04 11.08
CA PRO A 152 -36.38 -7.02 12.11
C PRO A 152 -35.46 -6.79 13.32
N TYR A 153 -35.98 -7.04 14.52
CA TYR A 153 -35.20 -6.96 15.73
C TYR A 153 -34.13 -8.08 15.76
N GLY A 154 -32.86 -7.70 15.77
CA GLY A 154 -31.73 -8.54 16.14
C GLY A 154 -30.83 -7.76 17.10
N PRO A 155 -30.42 -8.32 18.25
CA PRO A 155 -29.39 -7.68 19.07
C PRO A 155 -28.13 -7.60 18.21
N MET A 156 -27.51 -6.43 18.18
CA MET A 156 -26.30 -6.23 17.42
C MET A 156 -25.13 -6.40 18.38
N THR A 157 -24.42 -7.51 18.25
CA THR A 157 -23.08 -7.68 18.83
C THR A 157 -22.10 -7.06 17.85
N PHE A 158 -21.13 -6.31 18.35
CA PHE A 158 -20.02 -5.84 17.53
C PHE A 158 -18.72 -6.24 18.21
N ILE A 159 -17.86 -6.92 17.45
CA ILE A 159 -16.49 -7.23 17.86
C ILE A 159 -15.59 -6.14 17.34
N GLN A 160 -14.93 -5.46 18.28
CA GLN A 160 -13.85 -4.52 18.02
C GLN A 160 -12.57 -5.07 18.64
N THR A 161 -11.48 -4.94 17.89
CA THR A 161 -10.14 -5.22 18.38
C THR A 161 -9.36 -3.93 18.51
N ASP A 162 -8.33 -3.94 19.33
CA ASP A 162 -7.39 -2.83 19.50
C ASP A 162 -6.55 -2.56 18.24
N LYS A 163 -6.32 -3.57 17.39
CA LYS A 163 -5.53 -3.47 16.15
C LYS A 163 -6.13 -4.28 14.98
N PRO A 164 -5.90 -3.88 13.71
CA PRO A 164 -6.36 -4.61 12.53
C PRO A 164 -5.43 -5.76 12.07
N ILE A 165 -4.14 -5.74 12.45
CA ILE A 165 -3.12 -6.73 12.05
C ILE A 165 -2.34 -7.17 13.30
N TYR A 166 -2.03 -8.46 13.40
CA TYR A 166 -1.43 -9.10 14.58
C TYR A 166 -0.10 -9.74 14.22
N ASN A 167 0.82 -9.83 15.18
CA ASN A 167 2.04 -10.61 15.05
C ASN A 167 2.09 -11.68 16.16
N PRO A 168 2.37 -12.96 15.84
CA PRO A 168 2.59 -14.05 16.79
C PRO A 168 3.98 -13.92 17.40
N GLY A 169 4.11 -14.37 18.65
CA GLY A 169 5.31 -14.13 19.46
C GLY A 169 5.26 -12.81 20.25
N GLN A 170 4.31 -11.91 19.95
CA GLN A 170 4.02 -10.79 20.84
C GLN A 170 3.46 -11.32 22.18
N THR A 171 4.27 -11.25 23.24
CA THR A 171 3.86 -11.52 24.64
C THR A 171 2.95 -10.42 25.22
N GLU A 172 2.30 -9.65 24.35
CA GLU A 172 1.36 -8.57 24.71
C GLU A 172 -0.03 -9.19 24.81
N HIS A 173 -0.75 -8.87 25.89
CA HIS A 173 -2.11 -9.31 26.10
C HIS A 173 -3.04 -8.38 25.31
N PHE A 174 -3.62 -8.86 24.22
CA PHE A 174 -4.47 -8.03 23.34
C PHE A 174 -5.90 -7.99 23.84
N GLU A 175 -6.53 -6.82 23.87
CA GLU A 175 -7.90 -6.70 24.38
C GLU A 175 -8.93 -6.86 23.24
N LEU A 176 -9.54 -8.04 23.14
CA LEU A 176 -10.72 -8.30 22.33
C LEU A 176 -11.95 -7.71 23.04
N LYS A 177 -12.61 -6.72 22.43
CA LYS A 177 -13.81 -6.07 22.97
C LYS A 177 -15.04 -6.49 22.17
N ALA A 178 -16.01 -7.10 22.85
CA ALA A 178 -17.34 -7.31 22.29
C ALA A 178 -18.33 -6.36 22.97
N THR A 179 -18.96 -5.48 22.20
CA THR A 179 -20.01 -4.58 22.71
C THR A 179 -21.36 -5.09 22.28
N VAL A 180 -22.25 -5.29 23.26
CA VAL A 180 -23.65 -5.68 23.04
C VAL A 180 -24.54 -4.48 23.28
N PHE A 181 -25.49 -4.26 22.37
CA PHE A 181 -26.49 -3.18 22.45
C PHE A 181 -27.88 -3.76 22.71
N ASN A 182 -28.62 -3.17 23.65
CA ASN A 182 -30.04 -3.46 23.85
C ASN A 182 -30.91 -2.31 23.34
N TYR A 183 -31.61 -2.53 22.22
CA TYR A 183 -32.57 -1.58 21.66
C TYR A 183 -34.03 -1.82 22.10
N LEU A 184 -34.30 -2.80 22.98
CA LEU A 184 -35.65 -3.02 23.52
C LEU A 184 -36.00 -1.95 24.54
N SER A 185 -37.30 -1.70 24.73
CA SER A 185 -37.81 -0.88 25.83
C SER A 185 -37.70 -1.57 27.20
N LYS A 186 -37.35 -2.86 27.24
CA LYS A 186 -37.25 -3.69 28.46
C LYS A 186 -35.81 -4.10 28.73
N CYS A 187 -35.49 -4.33 30.01
CA CYS A 187 -34.18 -4.85 30.41
C CYS A 187 -34.06 -6.35 30.12
N ILE A 188 -32.87 -6.74 29.63
CA ILE A 188 -32.50 -8.12 29.32
C ILE A 188 -31.22 -8.49 30.08
N MET A 189 -31.08 -9.76 30.43
CA MET A 189 -29.83 -10.31 30.94
C MET A 189 -29.10 -10.92 29.75
N VAL A 190 -27.92 -10.41 29.40
CA VAL A 190 -27.13 -10.93 28.29
C VAL A 190 -25.96 -11.70 28.85
N SER A 191 -25.77 -12.93 28.38
CA SER A 191 -24.54 -13.68 28.55
C SER A 191 -23.72 -13.65 27.26
N VAL A 192 -22.41 -13.39 27.38
CA VAL A 192 -21.50 -13.37 26.23
C VAL A 192 -20.46 -14.46 26.38
N THR A 193 -20.33 -15.28 25.35
CA THR A 193 -19.47 -16.46 25.30
C THR A 193 -18.59 -16.42 24.04
N PRO A 194 -17.26 -16.37 24.18
CA PRO A 194 -16.36 -16.54 23.04
C PRO A 194 -16.30 -18.00 22.61
N ALA A 195 -16.11 -18.25 21.31
CA ALA A 195 -15.90 -19.60 20.79
C ALA A 195 -14.51 -20.13 21.17
N LEU A 196 -14.46 -21.39 21.61
CA LEU A 196 -13.22 -22.12 21.87
C LEU A 196 -12.52 -22.46 20.56
N SER A 197 -11.21 -22.29 20.51
CA SER A 197 -10.37 -22.67 19.37
C SER A 197 -9.01 -23.17 19.88
N SER A 198 -8.38 -24.08 19.13
CA SER A 198 -6.98 -24.47 19.32
C SER A 198 -6.00 -23.37 18.89
N ASP A 199 -6.48 -22.42 18.09
CA ASP A 199 -5.63 -21.46 17.37
C ASP A 199 -5.34 -20.20 18.21
N TYR A 200 -6.07 -20.01 19.31
CA TYR A 200 -5.92 -18.87 20.22
C TYR A 200 -6.47 -19.19 21.61
N THR A 201 -5.99 -18.45 22.62
CA THR A 201 -6.54 -18.46 23.98
C THR A 201 -7.17 -17.11 24.32
N LEU A 202 -8.34 -17.12 24.97
CA LEU A 202 -9.03 -15.92 25.46
C LEU A 202 -9.17 -15.96 26.97
N THR A 203 -8.58 -15.00 27.67
CA THR A 203 -8.64 -14.86 29.14
C THR A 203 -9.40 -13.59 29.53
N PRO A 204 -10.43 -13.62 30.38
CA PRO A 204 -11.20 -12.42 30.71
C PRO A 204 -10.36 -11.35 31.42
N VAL A 205 -10.52 -10.07 31.04
CA VAL A 205 -9.90 -8.93 31.76
C VAL A 205 -10.75 -8.66 33.02
N ARG A 206 -10.11 -8.39 34.18
CA ARG A 206 -10.77 -8.25 35.50
C ARG A 206 -12.05 -7.40 35.43
N ASP A 207 -13.10 -7.84 36.13
CA ASP A 207 -14.55 -7.46 36.13
C ASP A 207 -15.53 -8.43 35.44
N VAL A 208 -15.08 -9.57 34.93
CA VAL A 208 -15.96 -10.62 34.38
C VAL A 208 -15.87 -11.90 35.23
N GLN A 209 -16.21 -11.80 36.52
CA GLN A 209 -16.62 -13.02 37.25
C GLN A 209 -18.00 -13.51 36.77
N ASP A 210 -18.82 -12.60 36.23
CA ASP A 210 -20.07 -12.95 35.58
C ASP A 210 -19.96 -12.67 34.07
N SER A 211 -19.94 -13.74 33.27
CA SER A 211 -20.12 -13.71 31.80
C SER A 211 -21.52 -13.20 31.39
N SER A 212 -22.28 -12.65 32.34
CA SER A 212 -23.62 -12.12 32.19
C SER A 212 -23.72 -10.72 32.78
N SER A 213 -24.35 -9.80 32.04
CA SER A 213 -24.62 -8.45 32.51
C SER A 213 -26.06 -8.07 32.21
N CYS A 214 -26.63 -7.26 33.10
CA CYS A 214 -27.91 -6.61 32.83
C CYS A 214 -27.73 -5.50 31.79
N LEU A 215 -28.58 -5.45 30.77
CA LEU A 215 -28.68 -4.35 29.82
C LEU A 215 -30.12 -3.84 29.74
N CYS A 216 -30.35 -2.63 30.21
CA CYS A 216 -31.64 -1.95 30.11
C CYS A 216 -31.82 -1.22 28.77
N ALA A 217 -32.98 -0.58 28.59
CA ALA A 217 -33.36 0.04 27.33
C ALA A 217 -32.34 1.06 26.83
N ASN A 218 -31.96 0.93 25.55
CA ASN A 218 -30.90 1.71 24.90
C ASN A 218 -29.52 1.62 25.58
N GLY A 219 -29.32 0.64 26.45
CA GLY A 219 -28.06 0.38 27.13
C GLY A 219 -27.05 -0.34 26.23
N ARG A 220 -25.77 -0.20 26.58
CA ARG A 220 -24.67 -0.96 25.99
C ARG A 220 -23.77 -1.50 27.08
N LYS A 221 -23.17 -2.66 26.83
CA LYS A 221 -22.15 -3.25 27.70
C LYS A 221 -21.03 -3.81 26.84
N THR A 222 -19.80 -3.54 27.26
CA THR A 222 -18.60 -4.07 26.62
C THR A 222 -18.02 -5.16 27.50
N PHE A 223 -17.69 -6.29 26.87
CA PHE A 223 -17.00 -7.43 27.45
C PHE A 223 -15.61 -7.50 26.84
N SER A 224 -14.61 -7.76 27.66
CA SER A 224 -13.20 -7.71 27.27
C SER A 224 -12.48 -9.01 27.61
N TRP A 225 -11.73 -9.55 26.64
CA TRP A 225 -10.82 -10.67 26.84
C TRP A 225 -9.43 -10.31 26.37
N THR A 226 -8.43 -10.75 27.11
CA THR A 226 -7.06 -10.90 26.66
C THR A 226 -6.96 -12.06 25.68
N MET A 227 -6.66 -11.79 24.42
CA MET A 227 -6.41 -12.77 23.37
C MET A 227 -4.91 -13.04 23.23
N ALA A 228 -4.54 -14.30 23.06
CA ALA A 228 -3.20 -14.71 22.65
C ALA A 228 -3.30 -15.73 21.50
N PRO A 229 -2.85 -15.39 20.28
CA PRO A 229 -2.84 -16.32 19.14
C PRO A 229 -1.72 -17.36 19.29
N SER A 230 -1.98 -18.57 18.80
CA SER A 230 -1.05 -19.70 18.85
C SER A 230 -0.56 -20.14 17.47
N VAL A 231 -1.19 -19.70 16.38
CA VAL A 231 -0.80 -20.02 15.00
C VAL A 231 -0.67 -18.76 14.14
N LEU A 232 0.15 -18.84 13.10
CA LEU A 232 0.29 -17.79 12.07
C LEU A 232 -0.87 -17.88 11.07
N GLY A 233 -1.17 -16.78 10.37
CA GLY A 233 -2.15 -16.73 9.29
C GLY A 233 -3.48 -16.11 9.71
N VAL A 234 -4.54 -16.39 8.96
CA VAL A 234 -5.87 -15.80 9.20
C VAL A 234 -6.61 -16.60 10.27
N LEU A 235 -6.88 -15.97 11.40
CA LEU A 235 -7.66 -16.53 12.51
C LEU A 235 -9.10 -16.04 12.46
N ASN A 236 -10.07 -16.95 12.61
CA ASN A 236 -11.47 -16.57 12.76
C ASN A 236 -11.86 -16.59 14.24
N VAL A 237 -12.14 -15.42 14.80
CA VAL A 237 -12.59 -15.27 16.18
C VAL A 237 -14.09 -15.04 16.19
N SER A 238 -14.83 -15.90 16.90
CA SER A 238 -16.28 -15.81 17.04
C SER A 238 -16.69 -15.51 18.47
N VAL A 239 -17.64 -14.58 18.64
CA VAL A 239 -18.24 -14.25 19.95
C VAL A 239 -19.75 -14.32 19.82
N SER A 240 -20.39 -15.01 20.77
CA SER A 240 -21.84 -15.19 20.83
C SER A 240 -22.43 -14.49 22.04
N ALA A 241 -23.41 -13.61 21.83
CA ALA A 241 -24.19 -12.97 22.88
C ALA A 241 -25.61 -13.56 22.91
N ALA A 242 -26.04 -14.02 24.08
CA ALA A 242 -27.34 -14.66 24.28
C ALA A 242 -28.15 -13.96 25.38
N ALA A 243 -29.41 -13.64 25.12
CA ALA A 243 -30.35 -13.24 26.15
C ALA A 243 -30.77 -14.47 26.97
N VAL A 244 -30.51 -14.44 28.28
CA VAL A 244 -30.72 -15.54 29.21
C VAL A 244 -31.78 -15.19 30.25
N GLN A 245 -32.48 -16.22 30.74
CA GLN A 245 -33.44 -16.06 31.83
C GLN A 245 -32.67 -15.97 33.15
N SER A 246 -33.01 -15.00 34.01
CA SER A 246 -32.38 -14.84 35.32
C SER A 246 -33.41 -14.53 36.39
N HIS A 247 -33.18 -15.08 37.59
CA HIS A 247 -33.97 -14.84 38.79
C HIS A 247 -33.58 -13.52 39.49
N ALA A 248 -32.43 -12.95 39.12
CA ALA A 248 -31.98 -11.64 39.62
C ALA A 248 -32.73 -10.52 38.88
N ALA A 249 -33.24 -9.54 39.64
CA ALA A 249 -33.88 -8.36 39.06
C ALA A 249 -32.85 -7.52 38.29
N CYS A 250 -33.24 -7.08 37.10
CA CYS A 250 -32.44 -6.25 36.24
C CYS A 250 -32.90 -4.78 36.43
N GLY A 251 -32.33 -4.08 37.39
CA GLY A 251 -32.88 -2.80 37.85
C GLY A 251 -34.22 -3.00 38.56
N ASN A 252 -35.28 -2.34 38.10
CA ASN A 252 -36.61 -2.32 38.75
C ASN A 252 -37.62 -3.34 38.17
N GLY A 253 -37.20 -4.30 37.33
CA GLY A 253 -38.12 -5.21 36.63
C GLY A 253 -37.58 -6.63 36.39
N VAL A 254 -38.49 -7.52 36.02
CA VAL A 254 -38.20 -8.92 35.64
C VAL A 254 -37.52 -8.95 34.27
N VAL A 255 -36.47 -9.77 34.14
CA VAL A 255 -35.70 -9.96 32.89
C VAL A 255 -36.61 -10.47 31.78
N ASN A 256 -36.61 -9.79 30.63
CA ASN A 256 -37.31 -10.25 29.44
C ASN A 256 -36.37 -11.07 28.53
N VAL A 257 -36.81 -12.21 28.04
CA VAL A 257 -36.07 -13.00 27.03
C VAL A 257 -36.82 -12.92 25.71
N PRO A 258 -36.29 -12.26 24.67
CA PRO A 258 -36.96 -12.17 23.38
C PRO A 258 -36.96 -13.52 22.66
N GLU A 259 -38.06 -13.87 22.00
CA GLU A 259 -38.17 -15.12 21.21
C GLU A 259 -37.35 -15.07 19.91
N ARG A 260 -37.17 -13.88 19.33
CA ARG A 260 -36.35 -13.64 18.13
C ARG A 260 -35.15 -12.77 18.47
N GLY A 261 -33.99 -13.07 17.88
CA GLY A 261 -32.74 -12.42 18.25
C GLY A 261 -32.28 -12.82 19.65
N ARG A 262 -32.62 -14.03 20.10
CA ARG A 262 -32.20 -14.54 21.41
C ARG A 262 -30.69 -14.71 21.50
N VAL A 263 -30.05 -15.10 20.40
CA VAL A 263 -28.60 -15.29 20.30
C VAL A 263 -28.13 -14.59 19.03
N ASP A 264 -27.02 -13.86 19.14
CA ASP A 264 -26.30 -13.27 18.02
C ASP A 264 -24.83 -13.68 18.09
N THR A 265 -24.28 -14.10 16.95
CA THR A 265 -22.90 -14.58 16.85
C THR A 265 -22.18 -13.81 15.75
N VAL A 266 -21.08 -13.17 16.11
CA VAL A 266 -20.25 -12.41 15.18
C VAL A 266 -18.92 -13.11 15.02
N THR A 267 -18.45 -13.23 13.78
CA THR A 267 -17.12 -13.77 13.46
C THR A 267 -16.29 -12.69 12.78
N ARG A 268 -15.04 -12.54 13.23
CA ARG A 268 -14.04 -11.63 12.64
C ARG A 268 -12.77 -12.38 12.28
N SER A 269 -12.25 -12.11 11.09
CA SER A 269 -10.98 -12.64 10.63
C SER A 269 -9.84 -11.70 11.03
N LEU A 270 -8.83 -12.22 11.71
CA LEU A 270 -7.66 -11.51 12.23
C LEU A 270 -6.40 -12.10 11.59
N LEU A 271 -5.59 -11.28 10.91
CA LEU A 271 -4.36 -11.76 10.27
C LEU A 271 -3.18 -11.70 11.26
N VAL A 272 -2.56 -12.85 11.51
CA VAL A 272 -1.40 -13.06 12.38
C VAL A 272 -0.14 -13.28 11.54
N LYS A 273 0.85 -12.38 11.60
CA LYS A 273 2.09 -12.40 10.80
C LYS A 273 3.34 -12.63 11.64
N ALA A 274 4.15 -13.63 11.31
CA ALA A 274 5.39 -13.95 12.04
C ALA A 274 6.20 -12.71 12.50
N GLU A 275 6.76 -12.78 13.71
CA GLU A 275 7.68 -11.76 14.20
C GLU A 275 8.95 -11.66 13.34
N GLY A 276 9.80 -10.67 13.60
CA GLY A 276 11.05 -10.50 12.87
C GLY A 276 10.90 -9.77 11.54
N THR A 277 11.92 -9.92 10.68
CA THR A 277 11.97 -9.36 9.33
C THR A 277 11.83 -10.49 8.32
N GLU A 278 10.87 -10.37 7.41
CA GLU A 278 10.70 -11.31 6.30
C GLU A 278 11.89 -11.24 5.34
N LYS A 279 12.38 -12.42 4.97
CA LYS A 279 13.44 -12.66 4.01
C LYS A 279 12.94 -13.69 3.00
N SER A 280 13.48 -13.60 1.79
CA SER A 280 13.19 -14.56 0.73
C SER A 280 14.48 -15.01 0.06
N HIS A 281 14.62 -16.31 -0.16
CA HIS A 281 15.67 -16.88 -0.99
C HIS A 281 15.02 -17.48 -2.23
N THR A 282 15.59 -17.19 -3.40
CA THR A 282 15.03 -17.57 -4.70
C THR A 282 15.99 -18.41 -5.51
N TYR A 283 15.47 -19.49 -6.07
CA TYR A 283 16.18 -20.35 -7.02
C TYR A 283 15.43 -20.34 -8.34
N ASN A 284 16.09 -19.92 -9.42
CA ASN A 284 15.44 -19.71 -10.71
C ASN A 284 16.18 -20.48 -11.80
N TRP A 285 15.43 -21.04 -12.75
CA TRP A 285 15.99 -21.71 -13.91
C TRP A 285 15.22 -21.34 -15.16
N LEU A 286 15.96 -21.10 -16.24
CA LEU A 286 15.42 -21.04 -17.59
C LEU A 286 15.86 -22.29 -18.34
N LEU A 287 14.91 -23.19 -18.62
CA LEU A 287 15.15 -24.47 -19.27
C LEU A 287 14.44 -24.50 -20.62
N CYS A 288 15.21 -24.58 -21.69
CA CYS A 288 14.75 -24.59 -23.06
C CYS A 288 15.10 -25.92 -23.73
N PRO A 289 14.31 -27.00 -23.52
CA PRO A 289 14.58 -28.29 -24.13
C PRO A 289 14.42 -28.25 -25.65
N THR A 290 15.31 -28.93 -26.36
CA THR A 290 15.21 -29.19 -27.81
C THR A 290 14.92 -30.68 -28.05
N GLY A 291 13.86 -31.19 -27.43
CA GLY A 291 13.47 -32.60 -27.47
C GLY A 291 13.99 -33.44 -26.30
N GLU A 292 15.25 -33.29 -25.92
CA GLU A 292 15.82 -33.94 -24.73
C GLU A 292 15.35 -33.25 -23.43
N ALA A 293 15.19 -34.04 -22.36
CA ALA A 293 14.79 -33.52 -21.06
C ALA A 293 15.98 -32.82 -20.39
N LEU A 294 15.76 -31.60 -19.89
CA LEU A 294 16.74 -30.86 -19.10
C LEU A 294 16.39 -30.97 -17.62
N THR A 295 17.40 -31.22 -16.79
CA THR A 295 17.24 -31.39 -15.34
C THR A 295 18.14 -30.46 -14.55
N GLU A 296 17.61 -29.91 -13.46
CA GLU A 296 18.35 -29.13 -12.47
C GLU A 296 17.98 -29.61 -11.07
N GLU A 297 18.90 -29.49 -10.13
CA GLU A 297 18.68 -29.88 -8.73
C GLU A 297 19.12 -28.75 -7.80
N VAL A 298 18.43 -28.63 -6.67
CA VAL A 298 18.80 -27.68 -5.62
C VAL A 298 18.59 -28.30 -4.26
N GLU A 299 19.49 -27.97 -3.34
CA GLU A 299 19.31 -28.26 -1.92
C GLU A 299 18.86 -26.98 -1.22
N VAL A 300 17.64 -27.01 -0.67
CA VAL A 300 17.07 -25.89 0.08
C VAL A 300 17.38 -26.10 1.55
N GLN A 301 17.96 -25.09 2.20
CA GLN A 301 18.32 -25.12 3.61
C GLN A 301 17.81 -23.85 4.31
N LEU A 302 17.23 -24.00 5.50
CA LEU A 302 16.84 -22.86 6.33
C LEU A 302 18.06 -22.32 7.10
N PRO A 303 18.20 -20.99 7.21
CA PRO A 303 19.18 -20.40 8.12
C PRO A 303 18.92 -20.81 9.58
N GLN A 304 19.97 -20.83 10.41
CA GLN A 304 19.83 -21.18 11.82
C GLN A 304 18.98 -20.20 12.64
N ASN A 305 18.84 -18.95 12.19
CA ASN A 305 18.14 -17.87 12.89
C ASN A 305 16.75 -17.60 12.30
N VAL A 306 15.98 -18.64 11.98
CA VAL A 306 14.62 -18.51 11.46
C VAL A 306 13.62 -18.51 12.63
N VAL A 307 12.57 -17.69 12.49
CA VAL A 307 11.42 -17.69 13.41
C VAL A 307 10.60 -18.95 13.15
N ASP A 308 10.35 -19.75 14.18
CA ASP A 308 9.63 -21.02 14.06
C ASP A 308 8.26 -20.85 13.38
N GLY A 309 7.96 -21.76 12.45
CA GLY A 309 6.73 -21.75 11.67
C GLY A 309 6.60 -20.65 10.61
N SER A 310 7.55 -19.71 10.52
CA SER A 310 7.50 -18.63 9.52
C SER A 310 7.91 -19.06 8.11
N ALA A 311 8.62 -20.18 8.00
CA ALA A 311 9.11 -20.71 6.74
C ALA A 311 7.95 -21.20 5.87
N ARG A 312 7.92 -20.74 4.62
CA ARG A 312 6.99 -21.20 3.58
C ARG A 312 7.70 -21.22 2.25
N ILE A 313 7.42 -22.23 1.46
CA ILE A 313 8.03 -22.41 0.14
C ILE A 313 6.95 -22.42 -0.94
N SER A 314 7.20 -21.69 -2.04
CA SER A 314 6.34 -21.72 -3.22
C SER A 314 7.15 -22.07 -4.46
N LEU A 315 6.50 -22.82 -5.35
CA LEU A 315 7.00 -23.16 -6.66
C LEU A 315 6.15 -22.46 -7.70
N SER A 316 6.80 -21.80 -8.65
CA SER A 316 6.17 -21.14 -9.77
C SER A 316 6.75 -21.59 -11.11
N VAL A 317 5.89 -21.76 -12.11
CA VAL A 317 6.26 -22.16 -13.47
C VAL A 317 5.60 -21.23 -14.47
N LEU A 318 6.39 -20.76 -15.43
CA LEU A 318 6.02 -19.80 -16.48
C LEU A 318 6.61 -20.25 -17.82
N GLY A 319 5.98 -19.88 -18.94
CA GLY A 319 6.52 -20.13 -20.29
C GLY A 319 7.39 -19.01 -20.85
N ASP A 320 7.64 -17.98 -20.05
CA ASP A 320 8.23 -16.73 -20.50
C ASP A 320 9.26 -16.23 -19.47
N ILE A 321 10.39 -15.69 -19.96
CA ILE A 321 11.50 -15.21 -19.13
C ILE A 321 11.11 -13.99 -18.28
N LEU A 322 10.15 -13.19 -18.74
CA LEU A 322 9.57 -12.07 -18.00
C LEU A 322 8.18 -12.40 -17.44
N GLY A 323 7.76 -13.67 -17.49
CA GLY A 323 6.44 -14.08 -17.03
C GLY A 323 6.14 -13.69 -15.58
N ARG A 324 7.13 -13.71 -14.68
CA ARG A 324 6.93 -13.31 -13.27
C ARG A 324 6.81 -11.80 -13.11
N ALA A 325 7.65 -11.06 -13.82
CA ALA A 325 7.55 -9.61 -13.95
C ALA A 325 6.16 -9.18 -14.47
N LEU A 326 5.57 -9.99 -15.37
CA LEU A 326 4.25 -9.77 -15.95
C LEU A 326 3.08 -10.25 -15.07
N ASN A 327 3.22 -11.31 -14.27
CA ASN A 327 2.15 -11.69 -13.35
C ASN A 327 1.96 -10.68 -12.22
N ASN A 328 3.05 -10.04 -11.81
CA ASN A 328 3.03 -8.85 -10.98
C ASN A 328 2.74 -7.58 -11.80
N LEU A 329 1.92 -7.59 -12.87
CA LEU A 329 1.56 -6.35 -13.58
C LEU A 329 1.05 -5.28 -12.60
N ASP A 330 0.34 -5.61 -11.51
CA ASP A 330 -0.03 -4.63 -10.47
C ASP A 330 1.14 -4.17 -9.57
N GLY A 331 2.16 -5.01 -9.39
CA GLY A 331 3.35 -4.75 -8.55
C GLY A 331 4.60 -4.32 -9.32
N LEU A 332 4.62 -4.41 -10.65
CA LEU A 332 5.74 -4.05 -11.53
C LEU A 332 5.33 -3.04 -12.60
N LEU A 333 4.08 -3.08 -13.14
CA LEU A 333 3.46 -1.82 -13.61
C LEU A 333 2.97 -1.06 -12.39
N GLN A 334 3.92 -0.46 -11.69
CA GLN A 334 3.58 0.44 -10.61
C GLN A 334 3.19 1.79 -11.20
N MET A 335 2.14 2.38 -10.64
CA MET A 335 1.83 3.78 -10.90
C MET A 335 3.01 4.62 -10.42
N PRO A 336 3.66 5.43 -11.26
CA PRO A 336 4.74 6.29 -10.82
C PRO A 336 4.26 7.32 -9.79
N TYR A 337 4.98 7.44 -8.67
CA TYR A 337 4.69 8.37 -7.59
C TYR A 337 5.99 8.89 -6.96
N GLY A 338 5.85 9.83 -6.04
CA GLY A 338 6.98 10.35 -5.29
C GLY A 338 7.75 11.44 -6.03
N CYS A 339 9.00 11.66 -5.61
CA CYS A 339 9.90 12.68 -6.15
C CYS A 339 10.43 12.32 -7.56
N GLY A 340 11.15 13.23 -8.21
CA GLY A 340 11.60 13.06 -9.60
C GLY A 340 12.43 11.79 -9.84
N GLU A 341 13.20 11.34 -8.84
CA GLU A 341 13.93 10.06 -8.91
C GLU A 341 12.99 8.86 -8.80
N GLN A 342 12.11 8.85 -7.79
CA GLN A 342 11.17 7.75 -7.52
C GLN A 342 10.20 7.56 -8.68
N ASN A 343 9.68 8.65 -9.21
CA ASN A 343 8.78 8.65 -10.34
C ASN A 343 9.45 7.99 -11.55
N MET A 344 10.71 8.33 -11.84
CA MET A 344 11.46 7.71 -12.94
C MET A 344 11.83 6.24 -12.67
N ALA A 345 12.12 5.88 -11.42
CA ALA A 345 12.42 4.50 -11.04
C ALA A 345 11.23 3.55 -11.30
N LEU A 346 10.00 4.06 -11.20
CA LEU A 346 8.78 3.32 -11.48
C LEU A 346 8.30 3.45 -12.94
N LEU A 347 8.56 4.60 -13.57
CA LEU A 347 8.18 4.84 -14.97
C LEU A 347 9.00 3.98 -15.94
N SER A 348 10.32 3.89 -15.73
CA SER A 348 11.25 3.27 -16.69
C SER A 348 10.96 1.77 -16.93
N PRO A 349 10.75 0.92 -15.90
CA PRO A 349 10.39 -0.48 -16.12
C PRO A 349 9.11 -0.68 -16.96
N ASN A 350 8.11 0.19 -16.79
CA ASN A 350 6.85 0.13 -17.54
C ASN A 350 7.08 0.23 -19.06
N ILE A 351 8.04 1.06 -19.48
CA ILE A 351 8.37 1.27 -20.89
C ILE A 351 8.97 -0.01 -21.48
N TYR A 352 9.99 -0.58 -20.82
CA TYR A 352 10.68 -1.77 -21.33
C TYR A 352 9.79 -3.03 -21.28
N ILE A 353 8.89 -3.13 -20.31
CA ILE A 353 7.86 -4.18 -20.27
C ILE A 353 6.90 -4.05 -21.46
N LEU A 354 6.48 -2.84 -21.81
CA LEU A 354 5.65 -2.63 -22.99
C LEU A 354 6.39 -2.94 -24.29
N GLU A 355 7.65 -2.53 -24.43
CA GLU A 355 8.48 -2.90 -25.57
C GLU A 355 8.61 -4.42 -25.69
N TYR A 356 8.85 -5.11 -24.57
CA TYR A 356 8.89 -6.55 -24.50
C TYR A 356 7.62 -7.21 -25.03
N LEU A 357 6.46 -6.83 -24.47
CA LEU A 357 5.17 -7.39 -24.82
C LEU A 357 4.82 -7.11 -26.29
N ARG A 358 5.17 -5.91 -26.78
CA ARG A 358 4.97 -5.54 -28.18
C ARG A 358 5.82 -6.41 -29.11
N ASN A 359 7.10 -6.55 -28.81
CA ASN A 359 8.05 -7.27 -29.65
C ASN A 359 7.81 -8.80 -29.64
N THR A 360 7.40 -9.35 -28.50
CA THR A 360 7.00 -10.77 -28.38
C THR A 360 5.57 -11.04 -28.86
N LYS A 361 4.84 -10.00 -29.29
CA LYS A 361 3.43 -10.09 -29.75
C LYS A 361 2.48 -10.65 -28.68
N GLN A 362 2.78 -10.36 -27.41
CA GLN A 362 2.00 -10.75 -26.24
C GLN A 362 1.25 -9.56 -25.60
N LEU A 363 1.37 -8.36 -26.17
CA LEU A 363 0.69 -7.16 -25.69
C LEU A 363 -0.82 -7.22 -25.94
N THR A 364 -1.61 -7.22 -24.87
CA THR A 364 -3.07 -7.17 -24.94
C THR A 364 -3.58 -5.72 -24.84
N PRO A 365 -4.78 -5.42 -25.38
CA PRO A 365 -5.36 -4.07 -25.27
C PRO A 365 -5.55 -3.60 -23.82
N ALA A 366 -5.91 -4.52 -22.90
CA ALA A 366 -6.10 -4.20 -21.49
C ALA A 366 -4.78 -3.79 -20.80
N ILE A 367 -3.68 -4.49 -21.10
CA ILE A 367 -2.35 -4.14 -20.57
C ILE A 367 -1.90 -2.80 -21.15
N LEU A 368 -2.11 -2.58 -22.46
CA LEU A 368 -1.75 -1.33 -23.12
C LEU A 368 -2.49 -0.13 -22.51
N ASP A 369 -3.82 -0.20 -22.36
CA ASP A 369 -4.62 0.89 -21.77
C ASP A 369 -4.14 1.25 -20.34
N LYS A 370 -3.91 0.22 -19.51
CA LYS A 370 -3.42 0.41 -18.15
C LYS A 370 -2.03 1.04 -18.12
N ALA A 371 -1.09 0.50 -18.89
CA ALA A 371 0.28 0.97 -18.92
C ALA A 371 0.38 2.38 -19.52
N THR A 372 -0.39 2.69 -20.58
CA THR A 372 -0.49 4.04 -21.14
C THR A 372 -0.95 5.06 -20.09
N LYS A 373 -1.96 4.74 -19.27
CA LYS A 373 -2.38 5.61 -18.15
C LYS A 373 -1.25 5.88 -17.16
N PHE A 374 -0.47 4.86 -16.80
CA PHE A 374 0.68 5.02 -15.90
C PHE A 374 1.82 5.81 -16.54
N LEU A 375 2.12 5.58 -17.82
CA LEU A 375 3.12 6.35 -18.55
C LEU A 375 2.73 7.82 -18.66
N THR A 376 1.47 8.12 -19.00
CA THR A 376 0.97 9.51 -19.08
C THR A 376 1.02 10.20 -17.72
N SER A 377 0.57 9.53 -16.66
CA SER A 377 0.60 10.09 -15.30
C SER A 377 2.04 10.34 -14.83
N GLY A 378 2.94 9.37 -15.03
CA GLY A 378 4.35 9.52 -14.65
C GLY A 378 5.08 10.58 -15.48
N TYR A 379 4.79 10.71 -16.78
CA TYR A 379 5.29 11.81 -17.62
C TYR A 379 4.85 13.17 -17.07
N GLN A 380 3.54 13.37 -16.87
CA GLN A 380 3.00 14.63 -16.35
C GLN A 380 3.57 14.98 -14.96
N ARG A 381 3.70 13.98 -14.08
CA ARG A 381 4.29 14.15 -12.76
C ARG A 381 5.76 14.55 -12.85
N GLN A 382 6.52 13.95 -13.76
CA GLN A 382 7.94 14.24 -13.93
C GLN A 382 8.20 15.68 -14.37
N LEU A 383 7.29 16.29 -15.13
CA LEU A 383 7.41 17.69 -15.55
C LEU A 383 7.44 18.66 -14.38
N ASN A 384 6.85 18.31 -13.23
CA ASN A 384 6.92 19.13 -12.01
C ASN A 384 8.35 19.19 -11.42
N TYR A 385 9.23 18.28 -11.84
CA TYR A 385 10.62 18.18 -11.40
C TYR A 385 11.61 18.75 -12.43
N LYS A 386 11.09 19.40 -13.47
CA LYS A 386 11.87 20.06 -14.52
C LYS A 386 12.12 21.52 -14.15
N ASN A 387 13.38 21.92 -14.17
CA ASN A 387 13.81 23.29 -13.97
C ASN A 387 13.53 24.15 -15.22
N ALA A 388 13.49 25.47 -15.05
CA ALA A 388 13.24 26.43 -16.14
C ALA A 388 14.30 26.39 -17.26
N ASP A 389 15.52 25.94 -16.95
CA ASP A 389 16.62 25.78 -17.90
C ASP A 389 16.60 24.45 -18.66
N GLY A 390 15.64 23.57 -18.38
CA GLY A 390 15.46 22.27 -19.05
C GLY A 390 16.05 21.08 -18.30
N ALA A 391 16.76 21.29 -17.20
CA ALA A 391 17.32 20.22 -16.37
C ALA A 391 16.24 19.54 -15.51
N TYR A 392 16.51 18.33 -15.02
CA TYR A 392 15.71 17.69 -13.98
C TYR A 392 16.46 17.65 -12.65
N SER A 393 15.71 17.83 -11.56
CA SER A 393 16.20 17.74 -10.18
C SER A 393 15.31 16.80 -9.36
N THR A 394 15.82 16.29 -8.23
CA THR A 394 15.09 15.30 -7.41
C THR A 394 13.78 15.87 -6.85
N PHE A 395 13.78 17.14 -6.44
CA PHE A 395 12.61 17.79 -5.82
C PHE A 395 12.02 18.94 -6.65
N GLY A 396 12.51 19.17 -7.87
CA GLY A 396 12.01 20.23 -8.76
C GLY A 396 12.54 21.63 -8.44
N GLN A 397 13.42 21.72 -7.44
CA GLN A 397 14.14 22.93 -7.05
C GLN A 397 15.62 22.60 -6.84
N GLY A 398 16.48 23.59 -7.06
CA GLY A 398 17.93 23.46 -6.89
C GLY A 398 18.69 23.12 -8.18
N LEU A 399 19.94 22.69 -8.01
CA LEU A 399 20.85 22.40 -9.12
C LEU A 399 20.35 21.20 -9.94
N GLY A 400 20.30 21.37 -11.26
CA GLY A 400 19.99 20.30 -12.20
C GLY A 400 21.01 19.17 -12.12
N ASN A 401 20.54 17.93 -12.27
CA ASN A 401 21.37 16.74 -12.20
C ASN A 401 21.65 16.18 -13.60
N THR A 402 22.93 16.06 -13.98
CA THR A 402 23.32 15.63 -15.32
C THR A 402 22.83 14.21 -15.63
N TRP A 403 23.02 13.28 -14.70
CA TRP A 403 22.63 11.88 -14.88
C TRP A 403 21.11 11.72 -14.94
N LEU A 404 20.38 12.36 -14.01
CA LEU A 404 18.91 12.28 -13.96
C LEU A 404 18.30 12.88 -15.24
N THR A 405 18.82 14.01 -15.71
CA THR A 405 18.35 14.65 -16.94
C THR A 405 18.54 13.73 -18.16
N ALA A 406 19.69 13.08 -18.26
CA ALA A 406 19.94 12.09 -19.33
C ALA A 406 19.03 10.85 -19.21
N PHE A 407 18.79 10.36 -18.00
CA PHE A 407 17.88 9.23 -17.77
C PHE A 407 16.42 9.56 -18.12
N VAL A 408 15.96 10.77 -17.78
CA VAL A 408 14.63 11.27 -18.16
C VAL A 408 14.53 11.40 -19.67
N LEU A 409 15.51 12.03 -20.33
CA LEU A 409 15.55 12.17 -21.79
C LEU A 409 15.47 10.80 -22.49
N ARG A 410 16.31 9.85 -22.06
CA ARG A 410 16.30 8.48 -22.57
C ARG A 410 14.93 7.83 -22.42
N SER A 411 14.38 7.84 -21.21
CA SER A 411 13.11 7.18 -20.90
C SER A 411 11.94 7.81 -21.65
N PHE A 412 11.87 9.14 -21.71
CA PHE A 412 10.81 9.83 -22.45
C PHE A 412 10.88 9.55 -23.95
N GLY A 413 12.08 9.51 -24.53
CA GLY A 413 12.25 9.19 -25.94
C GLY A 413 11.81 7.75 -26.26
N LYS A 414 12.04 6.78 -25.37
CA LYS A 414 11.47 5.43 -25.51
C LYS A 414 9.94 5.42 -25.34
N ALA A 415 9.43 6.19 -24.38
CA ALA A 415 7.99 6.30 -24.10
C ALA A 415 7.17 6.88 -25.26
N GLN A 416 7.78 7.66 -26.16
CA GLN A 416 7.14 8.20 -27.37
C GLN A 416 6.47 7.12 -28.25
N SER A 417 6.93 5.87 -28.15
CA SER A 417 6.33 4.73 -28.86
C SER A 417 4.94 4.33 -28.35
N PHE A 418 4.52 4.84 -27.19
CA PHE A 418 3.29 4.46 -26.48
C PHE A 418 2.44 5.66 -26.03
N ILE A 419 3.04 6.82 -25.75
CA ILE A 419 2.36 8.04 -25.31
C ILE A 419 2.88 9.26 -26.08
N TYR A 420 2.07 10.33 -26.11
CA TYR A 420 2.55 11.63 -26.60
C TYR A 420 3.49 12.26 -25.57
N VAL A 421 4.70 12.62 -26.02
CA VAL A 421 5.70 13.39 -25.26
C VAL A 421 6.01 14.64 -26.07
N ASP A 422 5.98 15.80 -25.43
CA ASP A 422 6.21 17.09 -26.09
C ASP A 422 7.66 17.21 -26.61
N PRO A 423 7.87 17.33 -27.94
CA PRO A 423 9.22 17.48 -28.51
C PRO A 423 9.98 18.70 -27.99
N ALA A 424 9.29 19.80 -27.66
CA ALA A 424 9.95 21.00 -27.14
C ALA A 424 10.58 20.75 -25.77
N THR A 425 9.92 19.95 -24.93
CA THR A 425 10.46 19.54 -23.63
C THR A 425 11.71 18.68 -23.79
N MET A 426 11.71 17.76 -24.75
CA MET A 426 12.87 16.91 -25.05
C MET A 426 14.06 17.73 -25.55
N GLU A 427 13.81 18.68 -26.45
CA GLU A 427 14.85 19.54 -27.01
C GLU A 427 15.49 20.43 -25.95
N GLN A 428 14.70 21.03 -25.04
CA GLN A 428 15.23 21.82 -23.93
C GLN A 428 16.18 21.02 -23.03
N SER A 429 15.83 19.78 -22.70
CA SER A 429 16.69 18.91 -21.89
C SER A 429 17.94 18.46 -22.66
N LYS A 430 17.83 18.22 -23.98
CA LYS A 430 19.00 17.97 -24.84
C LYS A 430 19.94 19.17 -24.80
N THR A 431 19.46 20.37 -25.17
CA THR A 431 20.28 21.61 -25.18
C THR A 431 20.91 21.89 -23.82
N TRP A 432 20.22 21.60 -22.72
CA TRP A 432 20.81 21.74 -21.39
C TRP A 432 21.99 20.80 -21.16
N LEU A 433 21.88 19.52 -21.56
CA LEU A 433 22.98 18.54 -21.47
C LEU A 433 24.18 18.97 -22.32
N GLU A 434 23.95 19.49 -23.53
CA GLU A 434 25.01 19.99 -24.42
C GLU A 434 25.87 21.05 -23.73
N ARG A 435 25.25 21.95 -22.96
CA ARG A 435 25.96 22.99 -22.18
C ARG A 435 26.80 22.43 -21.03
N GLN A 436 26.62 21.16 -20.68
CA GLN A 436 27.42 20.45 -19.68
C GLN A 436 28.61 19.71 -20.30
N GLN A 437 28.74 19.70 -21.63
CA GLN A 437 29.89 19.13 -22.30
C GLN A 437 31.12 20.04 -22.13
N GLY A 438 32.22 19.48 -21.63
CA GLY A 438 33.49 20.19 -21.51
C GLY A 438 34.21 20.35 -22.85
N LYS A 439 35.30 21.12 -22.86
CA LYS A 439 36.12 21.36 -24.07
C LYS A 439 36.70 20.09 -24.69
N HIS A 440 36.88 19.04 -23.88
CA HIS A 440 37.41 17.75 -24.32
C HIS A 440 36.33 16.76 -24.77
N GLY A 441 35.05 17.19 -24.82
CA GLY A 441 33.92 16.34 -25.23
C GLY A 441 33.29 15.50 -24.13
N CYS A 442 33.93 15.36 -22.96
CA CYS A 442 33.37 14.65 -21.81
C CYS A 442 32.34 15.53 -21.07
N PHE A 443 31.31 14.90 -20.49
CA PHE A 443 30.29 15.60 -19.69
C PHE A 443 30.71 15.72 -18.24
N ARG A 444 30.49 16.90 -17.66
CA ARG A 444 30.73 17.15 -16.23
C ARG A 444 29.59 16.61 -15.36
N THR A 445 29.95 16.08 -14.20
CA THR A 445 28.97 15.66 -13.19
C THR A 445 28.44 16.88 -12.43
N LEU A 446 27.13 17.14 -12.53
CA LEU A 446 26.43 18.16 -11.75
C LEU A 446 25.26 17.55 -10.98
N GLY A 447 24.96 18.17 -9.84
CA GLY A 447 23.93 17.73 -8.92
C GLY A 447 24.34 16.49 -8.11
N LYS A 448 23.56 16.19 -7.08
CA LYS A 448 23.66 14.96 -6.30
C LYS A 448 22.38 14.17 -6.52
N LEU A 449 22.48 12.86 -6.78
CA LEU A 449 21.34 11.95 -6.73
C LEU A 449 21.20 11.44 -5.30
N LEU A 450 19.98 11.32 -4.81
CA LEU A 450 19.71 10.71 -3.51
C LEU A 450 19.61 9.18 -3.63
N ASN A 451 19.19 8.67 -4.79
CA ASN A 451 19.13 7.25 -5.08
C ASN A 451 20.34 6.76 -5.89
N ASN A 452 21.41 6.36 -5.21
CA ASN A 452 22.58 5.78 -5.87
C ASN A 452 22.28 4.48 -6.65
N ARG A 453 21.20 3.74 -6.32
CA ARG A 453 20.77 2.53 -7.07
C ARG A 453 20.23 2.84 -8.46
N MET A 454 19.82 4.08 -8.72
CA MET A 454 19.44 4.51 -10.06
C MET A 454 20.65 4.81 -10.92
N LYS A 455 21.71 5.37 -10.34
CA LYS A 455 22.95 5.68 -11.06
C LYS A 455 23.70 4.42 -11.49
N GLY A 456 23.54 3.32 -10.74
CA GLY A 456 24.24 2.07 -11.02
C GLY A 456 25.75 2.22 -10.85
N GLY A 457 26.52 1.60 -11.75
CA GLY A 457 27.99 1.71 -11.76
C GLY A 457 28.55 3.04 -12.27
N VAL A 458 27.72 4.03 -12.65
CA VAL A 458 28.22 5.32 -13.15
C VAL A 458 28.79 6.13 -11.99
N THR A 459 30.11 6.27 -11.86
CA THR A 459 30.74 6.96 -10.72
C THR A 459 31.61 8.13 -11.13
N ASP A 460 32.10 8.15 -12.36
CA ASP A 460 33.10 9.10 -12.87
C ASP A 460 32.62 9.78 -14.16
N GLU A 461 33.42 10.73 -14.68
CA GLU A 461 33.09 11.48 -15.88
C GLU A 461 33.06 10.61 -17.15
N VAL A 462 33.86 9.54 -17.21
CA VAL A 462 33.95 8.64 -18.39
C VAL A 462 32.67 7.82 -18.49
N THR A 463 32.29 7.17 -17.39
CA THR A 463 31.05 6.37 -17.30
C THR A 463 29.81 7.25 -17.48
N LEU A 464 29.81 8.49 -16.96
CA LEU A 464 28.72 9.44 -17.18
C LEU A 464 28.61 9.84 -18.66
N THR A 465 29.75 10.14 -19.28
CA THR A 465 29.81 10.48 -20.71
C THR A 465 29.31 9.30 -21.55
N ALA A 466 29.79 8.09 -21.28
CA ALA A 466 29.38 6.88 -22.00
C ALA A 466 27.87 6.62 -21.89
N TYR A 467 27.30 6.85 -20.71
CA TYR A 467 25.87 6.74 -20.46
C TYR A 467 25.03 7.77 -21.22
N ILE A 468 25.45 9.03 -21.23
CA ILE A 468 24.76 10.12 -21.96
C ILE A 468 24.83 9.86 -23.47
N THR A 469 26.01 9.50 -23.98
CA THR A 469 26.21 9.17 -25.39
C THR A 469 25.38 7.96 -25.80
N ALA A 470 25.36 6.88 -25.01
CA ALA A 470 24.51 5.72 -25.27
C ALA A 470 23.02 6.11 -25.28
N SER A 471 22.59 6.95 -24.34
CA SER A 471 21.21 7.46 -24.29
C SER A 471 20.82 8.24 -25.55
N MET A 472 21.71 9.09 -26.07
CA MET A 472 21.47 9.84 -27.31
C MET A 472 21.42 8.91 -28.53
N LEU A 473 22.33 7.94 -28.62
CA LEU A 473 22.37 6.97 -29.72
C LEU A 473 21.15 6.04 -29.71
N GLU A 474 20.64 5.65 -28.53
CA GLU A 474 19.40 4.86 -28.40
C GLU A 474 18.15 5.60 -28.88
N LEU A 475 18.19 6.92 -28.95
CA LEU A 475 17.14 7.78 -29.51
C LEU A 475 17.38 8.07 -31.00
N ASN A 476 18.26 7.31 -31.66
CA ASN A 476 18.65 7.43 -33.07
C ASN A 476 19.25 8.79 -33.44
N MET A 477 19.93 9.44 -32.49
CA MET A 477 20.72 10.64 -32.80
C MET A 477 21.89 10.27 -33.71
N SER A 478 22.16 11.09 -34.73
CA SER A 478 23.23 10.82 -35.68
C SER A 478 24.59 10.83 -34.97
N VAL A 479 25.47 9.91 -35.36
CA VAL A 479 26.88 9.91 -34.93
C VAL A 479 27.60 11.20 -35.37
N SER A 480 27.12 11.85 -36.43
CA SER A 480 27.61 13.14 -36.92
C SER A 480 27.08 14.36 -36.16
N ASP A 481 26.17 14.18 -35.20
CA ASP A 481 25.76 15.26 -34.30
C ASP A 481 27.01 15.72 -33.51
N PRO A 482 27.36 17.02 -33.50
CA PRO A 482 28.60 17.48 -32.87
C PRO A 482 28.77 17.06 -31.42
N VAL A 483 27.67 16.94 -30.68
CA VAL A 483 27.68 16.58 -29.26
C VAL A 483 28.05 15.11 -29.11
N VAL A 484 27.47 14.26 -29.95
CA VAL A 484 27.74 12.82 -29.99
C VAL A 484 29.18 12.56 -30.46
N ASP A 485 29.62 13.20 -31.55
CA ASP A 485 30.96 13.04 -32.11
C ASP A 485 32.07 13.43 -31.11
N HIS A 486 31.95 14.60 -30.48
CA HIS A 486 32.89 15.03 -29.44
C HIS A 486 32.88 14.09 -28.23
N SER A 487 31.72 13.59 -27.83
CA SER A 487 31.62 12.64 -26.72
C SER A 487 32.29 11.31 -27.05
N LEU A 488 32.09 10.77 -28.26
CA LEU A 488 32.78 9.55 -28.72
C LEU A 488 34.28 9.75 -28.80
N SER A 489 34.74 10.93 -29.22
CA SER A 489 36.16 11.30 -29.21
C SER A 489 36.76 11.31 -27.80
N CYS A 490 36.05 11.86 -26.81
CA CYS A 490 36.43 11.75 -25.39
C CYS A 490 36.55 10.27 -24.97
N LEU A 491 35.52 9.48 -25.24
CA LEU A 491 35.45 8.09 -24.80
C LEU A 491 36.53 7.20 -25.43
N LYS A 492 36.91 7.47 -26.68
CA LYS A 492 38.00 6.74 -27.38
C LYS A 492 39.31 6.84 -26.61
N ASN A 493 39.63 8.00 -26.02
CA ASN A 493 40.85 8.19 -25.25
C ASN A 493 40.89 7.33 -23.97
N SER A 494 39.72 7.01 -23.41
CA SER A 494 39.59 6.18 -22.22
C SER A 494 39.59 4.67 -22.52
N THR A 495 39.54 4.26 -23.79
CA THR A 495 39.50 2.83 -24.16
C THR A 495 40.83 2.09 -23.98
N SER A 496 41.91 2.81 -23.64
CA SER A 496 43.22 2.22 -23.31
C SER A 496 43.27 1.68 -21.87
N ASP A 497 42.47 2.23 -20.96
CA ASP A 497 42.36 1.80 -19.57
C ASP A 497 41.11 0.93 -19.40
N MET A 498 41.32 -0.39 -19.37
CA MET A 498 40.26 -1.40 -19.17
C MET A 498 40.32 -2.01 -17.76
N SER A 499 40.83 -1.27 -16.77
CA SER A 499 40.89 -1.70 -15.37
C SER A 499 39.50 -1.79 -14.73
N ASN A 500 38.56 -0.95 -15.16
CA ASN A 500 37.18 -0.95 -14.70
C ASN A 500 36.30 -1.78 -15.65
N THR A 501 35.84 -2.94 -15.18
CA THR A 501 34.98 -3.85 -15.94
C THR A 501 33.65 -3.20 -16.32
N TYR A 502 33.07 -2.40 -15.41
CA TYR A 502 31.84 -1.67 -15.67
C TYR A 502 31.98 -0.66 -16.80
N ALA A 503 33.01 0.19 -16.72
CA ALA A 503 33.28 1.17 -17.76
C ALA A 503 33.51 0.48 -19.12
N THR A 504 34.26 -0.62 -19.12
CA THR A 504 34.55 -1.41 -20.33
C THR A 504 33.26 -1.96 -20.97
N ALA A 505 32.35 -2.53 -20.17
CA ALA A 505 31.07 -3.06 -20.65
C ALA A 505 30.15 -1.97 -21.20
N LEU A 506 30.05 -0.83 -20.51
CA LEU A 506 29.26 0.31 -20.97
C LEU A 506 29.83 0.89 -22.27
N LEU A 507 31.16 1.08 -22.37
CA LEU A 507 31.82 1.52 -23.59
C LEU A 507 31.59 0.56 -24.75
N ALA A 508 31.67 -0.75 -24.52
CA ALA A 508 31.40 -1.75 -25.55
C ALA A 508 29.98 -1.60 -26.12
N TYR A 509 29.00 -1.32 -25.25
CA TYR A 509 27.63 -1.03 -25.67
C TYR A 509 27.53 0.30 -26.44
N THR A 510 28.10 1.39 -25.91
CA THR A 510 28.09 2.72 -26.56
C THR A 510 28.69 2.67 -27.96
N PHE A 511 29.86 2.04 -28.14
CA PHE A 511 30.49 1.90 -29.46
C PHE A 511 29.74 0.93 -30.38
N THR A 512 29.03 -0.07 -29.84
CA THR A 512 28.11 -0.89 -30.63
C THR A 512 27.00 -0.04 -31.24
N LEU A 513 26.39 0.84 -30.44
CA LEU A 513 25.34 1.76 -30.92
C LEU A 513 25.88 2.79 -31.92
N ALA A 514 27.12 3.25 -31.75
CA ALA A 514 27.78 4.19 -32.67
C ALA A 514 28.23 3.56 -33.99
N GLY A 515 28.20 2.22 -34.11
CA GLY A 515 28.65 1.50 -35.30
C GLY A 515 30.17 1.31 -35.40
N ASP A 516 30.95 1.64 -34.36
CA ASP A 516 32.40 1.44 -34.31
C ASP A 516 32.73 -0.01 -33.93
N MET A 517 32.68 -0.90 -34.92
CA MET A 517 32.82 -2.35 -34.73
C MET A 517 34.23 -2.78 -34.32
N GLU A 518 35.26 -2.01 -34.65
CA GLU A 518 36.65 -2.30 -34.28
C GLU A 518 36.87 -2.08 -32.79
N THR A 519 36.50 -0.90 -32.28
CA THR A 519 36.62 -0.57 -30.86
C THR A 519 35.77 -1.53 -30.03
N ARG A 520 34.54 -1.80 -30.48
CA ARG A 520 33.64 -2.79 -29.87
C ARG A 520 34.30 -4.17 -29.76
N ALA A 521 34.87 -4.69 -30.85
CA ALA A 521 35.44 -6.04 -30.88
C ALA A 521 36.59 -6.17 -29.88
N ARG A 522 37.46 -5.16 -29.80
CA ARG A 522 38.56 -5.12 -28.82
C ARG A 522 38.06 -5.14 -27.37
N LEU A 523 37.04 -4.33 -27.07
CA LEU A 523 36.45 -4.26 -25.71
C LEU A 523 35.77 -5.58 -25.32
N LEU A 524 34.99 -6.18 -26.22
CA LEU A 524 34.35 -7.47 -25.98
C LEU A 524 35.36 -8.61 -25.84
N GLN A 525 36.46 -8.59 -26.60
CA GLN A 525 37.54 -9.57 -26.47
C GLN A 525 38.18 -9.50 -25.08
N HIS A 526 38.48 -8.30 -24.57
CA HIS A 526 38.98 -8.13 -23.20
C HIS A 526 37.98 -8.65 -22.17
N LEU A 527 36.69 -8.28 -22.30
CA LEU A 527 35.63 -8.75 -21.41
C LEU A 527 35.53 -10.28 -21.39
N ASP A 528 35.71 -10.96 -22.53
CA ASP A 528 35.69 -12.43 -22.58
C ASP A 528 36.83 -13.04 -21.74
N THR A 529 38.02 -12.43 -21.72
CA THR A 529 39.16 -12.92 -20.93
C THR A 529 38.97 -12.84 -19.42
N ILE A 530 38.14 -11.90 -18.94
CA ILE A 530 37.85 -11.68 -17.52
C ILE A 530 36.46 -12.19 -17.10
N SER A 531 35.81 -12.95 -17.99
CA SER A 531 34.47 -13.49 -17.75
C SER A 531 34.49 -14.66 -16.75
N PHE A 532 33.45 -14.76 -15.93
CA PHE A 532 33.25 -15.90 -15.03
C PHE A 532 32.42 -16.96 -15.73
N GLN A 533 33.00 -18.16 -15.91
CA GLN A 533 32.39 -19.28 -16.62
C GLN A 533 32.23 -20.49 -15.69
N GLU A 534 30.99 -20.77 -15.30
CA GLU A 534 30.68 -21.92 -14.45
C GLU A 534 29.37 -22.58 -14.91
N GLY A 535 29.36 -23.91 -15.07
CA GLY A 535 28.13 -24.66 -15.41
C GLY A 535 27.44 -24.22 -16.72
N GLY A 536 28.19 -23.67 -17.68
CA GLY A 536 27.64 -23.12 -18.91
C GLY A 536 27.00 -21.73 -18.76
N LEU A 537 27.10 -21.10 -17.59
CA LEU A 537 26.72 -19.71 -17.35
C LEU A 537 27.88 -18.77 -17.71
N LEU A 538 27.54 -17.50 -17.92
CA LEU A 538 28.51 -16.44 -18.23
C LEU A 538 28.09 -15.14 -17.56
N HIS A 539 28.99 -14.52 -16.81
CA HIS A 539 28.75 -13.23 -16.16
C HIS A 539 30.06 -12.47 -15.88
N TRP A 540 29.92 -11.23 -15.43
CA TRP A 540 31.02 -10.34 -15.10
C TRP A 540 30.82 -9.68 -13.75
N SER A 541 31.91 -9.48 -13.03
CA SER A 541 31.95 -8.71 -11.79
C SER A 541 33.10 -7.70 -11.81
N GLN A 542 33.02 -6.72 -10.92
CA GLN A 542 34.09 -5.76 -10.70
C GLN A 542 35.10 -6.34 -9.69
N SER A 543 36.39 -6.27 -9.99
CA SER A 543 37.47 -6.93 -9.26
C SER A 543 37.85 -6.31 -7.90
N SER A 544 37.11 -5.30 -7.41
CA SER A 544 37.35 -4.66 -6.10
C SER A 544 36.51 -5.28 -4.98
N SER A 545 36.86 -4.98 -3.73
CA SER A 545 36.14 -5.35 -2.50
C SER A 545 34.70 -4.77 -2.38
N GLU A 546 34.14 -4.29 -3.49
CA GLU A 546 32.83 -3.69 -3.66
C GLU A 546 31.95 -4.50 -4.64
N THR A 547 32.06 -5.82 -4.65
CA THR A 547 31.17 -6.69 -5.44
C THR A 547 29.74 -6.58 -4.92
N SER A 548 28.92 -5.73 -5.54
CA SER A 548 27.48 -5.73 -5.34
C SER A 548 26.80 -6.60 -6.40
N PRO A 549 25.90 -7.53 -6.04
CA PRO A 549 25.16 -8.36 -7.00
C PRO A 549 24.42 -7.53 -8.06
N SER A 550 23.98 -6.32 -7.71
CA SER A 550 23.36 -5.37 -8.66
C SER A 550 24.31 -4.93 -9.77
N LEU A 551 25.60 -4.69 -9.44
CA LEU A 551 26.57 -4.25 -10.42
C LEU A 551 26.90 -5.38 -11.40
N GLU A 552 27.00 -6.62 -10.92
CA GLU A 552 27.23 -7.79 -11.79
C GLU A 552 26.11 -7.98 -12.83
N VAL A 553 24.85 -7.78 -12.39
CA VAL A 553 23.68 -7.81 -13.28
C VAL A 553 23.76 -6.70 -14.33
N GLU A 554 24.11 -5.48 -13.92
CA GLU A 554 24.21 -4.34 -14.83
C GLU A 554 25.33 -4.54 -15.87
N ILE A 555 26.54 -4.93 -15.43
CA ILE A 555 27.68 -5.21 -16.33
C ILE A 555 27.29 -6.30 -17.33
N SER A 556 26.78 -7.43 -16.84
CA SER A 556 26.43 -8.57 -17.70
C SER A 556 25.32 -8.21 -18.70
N SER A 557 24.40 -7.32 -18.31
CA SER A 557 23.33 -6.83 -19.19
C SER A 557 23.87 -5.90 -20.29
N TYR A 558 24.85 -5.03 -20.00
CA TYR A 558 25.51 -4.23 -21.05
C TYR A 558 26.29 -5.09 -22.03
N VAL A 559 26.99 -6.13 -21.56
CA VAL A 559 27.68 -7.08 -22.46
C VAL A 559 26.68 -7.81 -23.36
N LEU A 560 25.54 -8.23 -22.80
CA LEU A 560 24.44 -8.83 -23.57
C LEU A 560 23.89 -7.85 -24.62
N LEU A 561 23.65 -6.60 -24.26
CA LEU A 561 23.20 -5.56 -25.19
C LEU A 561 24.21 -5.28 -26.30
N ALA A 562 25.50 -5.16 -25.96
CA ALA A 562 26.59 -4.97 -26.94
C ALA A 562 26.72 -6.18 -27.90
N SER A 563 26.49 -7.39 -27.40
CA SER A 563 26.49 -8.61 -28.22
C SER A 563 25.31 -8.65 -29.19
N LEU A 564 24.09 -8.35 -28.71
CA LEU A 564 22.85 -8.50 -29.49
C LEU A 564 22.51 -7.33 -30.42
N SER A 565 23.01 -6.12 -30.13
CA SER A 565 22.67 -4.90 -30.88
C SER A 565 23.43 -4.77 -32.20
N ALA A 566 24.46 -5.59 -32.43
CA ALA A 566 25.16 -5.63 -33.71
C ALA A 566 24.28 -6.21 -34.83
N SER A 567 24.40 -5.67 -36.03
CA SER A 567 23.58 -6.02 -37.21
C SER A 567 23.88 -7.43 -37.77
N SER A 568 25.04 -8.02 -37.43
CA SER A 568 25.48 -9.32 -37.91
C SER A 568 24.82 -10.45 -37.12
N ARG A 569 24.01 -11.28 -37.79
CA ARG A 569 23.29 -12.41 -37.20
C ARG A 569 24.13 -13.69 -37.28
N SER A 570 24.84 -14.07 -36.22
CA SER A 570 25.42 -15.41 -36.12
C SER A 570 24.69 -16.27 -35.09
N THR A 571 24.56 -17.58 -35.35
CA THR A 571 24.02 -18.55 -34.40
C THR A 571 24.93 -18.72 -33.18
N SER A 572 26.23 -18.48 -33.34
CA SER A 572 27.21 -18.42 -32.24
C SER A 572 26.91 -17.29 -31.25
N ASP A 573 26.49 -16.11 -31.73
CA ASP A 573 26.14 -14.97 -30.86
C ASP A 573 24.92 -15.28 -29.99
N LEU A 574 23.95 -16.05 -30.52
CA LEU A 574 22.78 -16.49 -29.75
C LEU A 574 23.15 -17.52 -28.68
N GLY A 575 24.09 -18.42 -28.97
CA GLY A 575 24.65 -19.35 -27.98
C GLY A 575 25.34 -18.60 -26.85
N TYR A 576 26.21 -17.64 -27.18
CA TYR A 576 26.89 -16.78 -26.21
C TYR A 576 25.88 -15.99 -25.35
N ALA A 577 24.92 -15.32 -25.98
CA ALA A 577 23.85 -14.57 -25.31
C ALA A 577 23.01 -15.44 -24.39
N SER A 578 22.69 -16.69 -24.79
CA SER A 578 21.90 -17.61 -23.97
C SER A 578 22.56 -17.94 -22.63
N ARG A 579 23.90 -18.04 -22.59
CA ARG A 579 24.66 -18.29 -21.36
C ARG A 579 24.54 -17.13 -20.36
N ILE A 580 24.57 -15.90 -20.87
CA ILE A 580 24.38 -14.68 -20.08
C ILE A 580 22.94 -14.60 -19.57
N VAL A 581 21.95 -14.85 -20.43
CA VAL A 581 20.53 -14.80 -20.06
C VAL A 581 20.18 -15.84 -19.00
N ARG A 582 20.69 -17.07 -19.10
CA ARG A 582 20.48 -18.10 -18.07
C ARG A 582 21.04 -17.65 -16.71
N TRP A 583 22.16 -16.94 -16.69
CA TRP A 583 22.70 -16.36 -15.46
C TRP A 583 21.84 -15.20 -14.95
N LEU A 584 21.41 -14.27 -15.81
CA LEU A 584 20.53 -13.16 -15.42
C LEU A 584 19.22 -13.65 -14.82
N VAL A 585 18.60 -14.70 -15.38
CA VAL A 585 17.39 -15.29 -14.81
C VAL A 585 17.64 -15.84 -13.39
N ARG A 586 18.82 -16.42 -13.11
CA ARG A 586 19.20 -16.85 -11.75
C ARG A 586 19.26 -15.70 -10.74
N GLN A 587 19.52 -14.47 -11.20
CA GLN A 587 19.61 -13.28 -10.33
C GLN A 587 18.26 -12.57 -10.08
N GLN A 588 17.17 -13.00 -10.72
CA GLN A 588 15.85 -12.41 -10.49
C GLN A 588 15.35 -12.67 -9.07
N ASN A 589 14.73 -11.67 -8.46
CA ASN A 589 14.11 -11.80 -7.15
C ASN A 589 12.72 -12.46 -7.22
N ALA A 590 12.07 -12.63 -6.07
CA ALA A 590 10.76 -13.27 -5.94
C ALA A 590 9.61 -12.47 -6.57
N TYR A 591 9.87 -11.33 -7.19
CA TYR A 591 8.86 -10.48 -7.80
C TYR A 591 9.13 -10.22 -9.29
N GLY A 592 10.20 -10.79 -9.85
CA GLY A 592 10.58 -10.64 -11.25
C GLY A 592 11.47 -9.41 -11.54
N GLY A 593 11.87 -8.65 -10.51
CA GLY A 593 12.87 -7.59 -10.61
C GLY A 593 14.27 -8.06 -10.19
N PHE A 594 15.22 -7.13 -10.08
CA PHE A 594 16.57 -7.39 -9.59
C PHE A 594 16.82 -6.64 -8.26
N SER A 595 18.08 -6.37 -7.93
CA SER A 595 18.46 -5.83 -6.61
C SER A 595 18.29 -4.31 -6.52
N SER A 596 18.27 -3.61 -7.65
CA SER A 596 18.30 -2.15 -7.78
C SER A 596 17.34 -1.66 -8.88
N THR A 597 17.28 -0.34 -9.10
CA THR A 597 16.46 0.21 -10.19
C THR A 597 17.21 0.10 -11.52
N GLN A 598 18.50 0.43 -11.53
CA GLN A 598 19.30 0.45 -12.75
C GLN A 598 19.56 -0.95 -13.29
N ASP A 599 19.89 -1.91 -12.42
CA ASP A 599 20.12 -3.29 -12.83
C ASP A 599 18.85 -3.90 -13.44
N THR A 600 17.69 -3.58 -12.86
CA THR A 600 16.39 -4.01 -13.36
C THR A 600 16.09 -3.38 -14.71
N VAL A 601 16.31 -2.08 -14.88
CA VAL A 601 16.06 -1.39 -16.16
C VAL A 601 16.94 -1.95 -17.28
N VAL A 602 18.25 -2.05 -17.06
CA VAL A 602 19.20 -2.53 -18.09
C VAL A 602 18.99 -4.02 -18.36
N ALA A 603 18.73 -4.84 -17.34
CA ALA A 603 18.43 -6.26 -17.51
C ALA A 603 17.11 -6.47 -18.25
N LEU A 604 16.04 -5.74 -17.92
CA LEU A 604 14.76 -5.83 -18.64
C LEU A 604 14.94 -5.42 -20.11
N GLN A 605 15.69 -4.36 -20.39
CA GLN A 605 16.02 -3.96 -21.75
C GLN A 605 16.78 -5.08 -22.50
N ALA A 606 17.80 -5.66 -21.88
CA ALA A 606 18.63 -6.71 -22.48
C ALA A 606 17.83 -8.01 -22.73
N LEU A 607 17.04 -8.44 -21.73
CA LEU A 607 16.13 -9.59 -21.85
C LEU A 607 15.06 -9.33 -22.91
N ALA A 608 14.57 -8.09 -23.02
CA ALA A 608 13.62 -7.73 -24.05
C ALA A 608 14.22 -7.79 -25.45
N LEU A 609 15.43 -7.26 -25.65
CA LEU A 609 16.15 -7.40 -26.91
C LEU A 609 16.42 -8.87 -27.26
N TYR A 610 16.88 -9.67 -26.29
CA TYR A 610 17.12 -11.10 -26.47
C TYR A 610 15.85 -11.84 -26.90
N SER A 611 14.72 -11.57 -26.26
CA SER A 611 13.45 -12.21 -26.58
C SER A 611 13.02 -11.95 -28.02
N THR A 612 13.32 -10.77 -28.60
CA THR A 612 13.02 -10.48 -30.01
C THR A 612 13.76 -11.42 -30.97
N ARG A 613 14.86 -12.02 -30.53
CA ARG A 613 15.73 -12.91 -31.33
C ARG A 613 15.42 -14.38 -31.13
N VAL A 614 14.98 -14.78 -29.94
CA VAL A 614 14.72 -16.21 -29.62
C VAL A 614 13.24 -16.57 -29.54
N PHE A 615 12.33 -15.60 -29.63
CA PHE A 615 10.90 -15.86 -29.54
C PHE A 615 10.42 -16.79 -30.66
N SER A 616 9.92 -17.96 -30.27
CA SER A 616 9.18 -18.89 -31.12
C SER A 616 7.67 -18.83 -30.81
N ARG A 617 6.84 -18.99 -31.86
CA ARG A 617 5.37 -18.97 -31.77
C ARG A 617 4.74 -20.32 -31.37
N GLY A 618 5.53 -21.38 -31.28
CA GLY A 618 5.05 -22.74 -31.04
C GLY A 618 5.98 -23.51 -30.12
N GLY A 619 5.46 -24.62 -29.61
CA GLY A 619 6.13 -25.49 -28.66
C GLY A 619 5.24 -25.76 -27.45
N ALA A 620 5.49 -26.90 -26.81
CA ALA A 620 4.89 -27.25 -25.54
C ALA A 620 5.92 -28.01 -24.71
N SER A 621 5.91 -27.76 -23.41
CA SER A 621 6.80 -28.42 -22.46
C SER A 621 6.03 -28.81 -21.20
N THR A 622 6.42 -29.95 -20.65
CA THR A 622 5.96 -30.43 -19.36
C THR A 622 7.06 -30.18 -18.34
N VAL A 623 6.72 -29.53 -17.23
CA VAL A 623 7.62 -29.32 -16.11
C VAL A 623 7.21 -30.26 -14.98
N THR A 624 8.15 -31.08 -14.52
CA THR A 624 7.99 -31.96 -13.36
C THR A 624 8.92 -31.46 -12.27
N VAL A 625 8.38 -31.18 -11.08
CA VAL A 625 9.16 -30.89 -9.88
C VAL A 625 8.93 -32.00 -8.86
N ARG A 626 10.00 -32.56 -8.32
CA ARG A 626 9.97 -33.57 -7.26
C ARG A 626 10.47 -32.96 -5.96
N SER A 627 9.69 -33.11 -4.89
CA SER A 627 10.03 -32.67 -3.55
C SER A 627 10.85 -33.73 -2.79
N PRO A 628 11.50 -33.35 -1.69
CA PRO A 628 12.19 -34.27 -0.79
C PRO A 628 11.29 -35.41 -0.26
N SER A 629 10.02 -35.10 0.06
CA SER A 629 9.04 -36.10 0.53
C SER A 629 8.51 -37.03 -0.58
N GLY A 630 8.91 -36.81 -1.83
CA GLY A 630 8.46 -37.59 -2.99
C GLY A 630 7.19 -37.05 -3.64
N GLU A 631 6.68 -35.89 -3.22
CA GLU A 631 5.59 -35.19 -3.92
C GLU A 631 6.06 -34.84 -5.35
N ARG A 632 5.17 -35.07 -6.32
CA ARG A 632 5.43 -34.75 -7.73
C ARG A 632 4.44 -33.70 -8.22
N CYS A 633 4.92 -32.49 -8.46
CA CYS A 633 4.15 -31.43 -9.10
C CYS A 633 4.36 -31.44 -10.61
N LEU A 634 3.27 -31.40 -11.37
CA LEU A 634 3.27 -31.41 -12.84
C LEU A 634 2.64 -30.12 -13.37
N PHE A 635 3.35 -29.42 -14.26
CA PHE A 635 2.88 -28.22 -14.93
C PHE A 635 2.98 -28.38 -16.43
N HIS A 636 2.08 -27.71 -17.15
CA HIS A 636 2.06 -27.73 -18.61
C HIS A 636 2.25 -26.30 -19.11
N VAL A 637 3.24 -26.11 -19.97
CA VAL A 637 3.57 -24.84 -20.59
C VAL A 637 3.34 -24.97 -22.08
N ASN A 638 2.49 -24.11 -22.62
CA ASN A 638 2.13 -24.03 -24.03
C ASN A 638 1.93 -22.56 -24.43
N GLN A 639 1.54 -22.34 -25.68
CA GLN A 639 1.40 -20.99 -26.23
C GLN A 639 0.28 -20.16 -25.56
N ASN A 640 -0.80 -20.81 -25.11
CA ASN A 640 -1.96 -20.11 -24.55
C ASN A 640 -1.73 -19.69 -23.09
N ASN A 641 -0.89 -20.42 -22.36
CA ASN A 641 -0.61 -20.17 -20.95
C ASN A 641 0.84 -19.69 -20.71
N LYS A 642 1.50 -19.19 -21.75
CA LYS A 642 2.90 -18.74 -21.70
C LYS A 642 3.14 -17.63 -20.66
N LEU A 643 2.19 -16.70 -20.53
CA LEU A 643 2.19 -15.63 -19.52
C LEU A 643 1.44 -16.00 -18.22
N LEU A 644 0.81 -17.17 -18.16
CA LEU A 644 0.05 -17.58 -16.99
C LEU A 644 1.01 -18.01 -15.88
N TYR A 645 0.98 -17.30 -14.76
CA TYR A 645 1.69 -17.69 -13.55
C TYR A 645 0.99 -18.85 -12.87
N GLN A 646 1.68 -19.98 -12.84
CA GLN A 646 1.21 -21.18 -12.18
C GLN A 646 2.03 -21.35 -10.90
N GLU A 647 1.46 -21.00 -9.76
CA GLU A 647 2.10 -21.14 -8.45
C GLU A 647 1.43 -22.23 -7.61
N ARG A 648 2.25 -22.95 -6.85
CA ARG A 648 1.82 -23.90 -5.83
C ARG A 648 2.66 -23.74 -4.57
N ALA A 649 2.02 -23.79 -3.41
CA ALA A 649 2.71 -23.95 -2.15
C ALA A 649 3.24 -25.38 -2.04
N LEU A 650 4.48 -25.53 -1.57
CA LEU A 650 5.11 -26.83 -1.30
C LEU A 650 5.13 -27.08 0.21
N GLN A 651 5.15 -28.36 0.62
CA GLN A 651 5.16 -28.72 2.03
C GLN A 651 6.57 -28.71 2.65
N ASP A 652 7.57 -29.25 1.92
CA ASP A 652 8.93 -29.40 2.46
C ASP A 652 9.72 -28.09 2.39
N THR A 653 9.98 -27.44 3.53
CA THR A 653 10.76 -26.19 3.54
C THR A 653 12.27 -26.41 3.38
N GLU A 654 12.74 -27.65 3.48
CA GLU A 654 14.15 -28.04 3.39
C GLU A 654 14.32 -29.35 2.61
N GLY A 655 15.51 -29.56 2.06
CA GLY A 655 15.90 -30.80 1.37
C GLY A 655 16.13 -30.61 -0.13
N LYS A 656 16.34 -31.74 -0.81
CA LYS A 656 16.70 -31.77 -2.22
C LYS A 656 15.47 -31.75 -3.14
N TYR A 657 15.39 -30.73 -3.99
CA TYR A 657 14.41 -30.59 -5.05
C TYR A 657 15.03 -30.90 -6.42
N SER A 658 14.29 -31.59 -7.28
CA SER A 658 14.69 -31.83 -8.68
C SER A 658 13.64 -31.26 -9.65
N VAL A 659 14.08 -30.50 -10.63
CA VAL A 659 13.26 -29.92 -11.69
C VAL A 659 13.62 -30.58 -13.02
N GLU A 660 12.64 -31.09 -13.74
CA GLU A 660 12.79 -31.71 -15.06
C GLU A 660 11.84 -31.03 -16.06
N VAL A 661 12.37 -30.61 -17.21
CA VAL A 661 11.59 -29.98 -18.29
C VAL A 661 11.79 -30.76 -19.57
N LYS A 662 10.67 -31.25 -20.14
CA LYS A 662 10.65 -32.04 -21.38
C LYS A 662 9.72 -31.42 -22.40
N GLY A 663 10.19 -31.26 -23.64
CA GLY A 663 9.40 -30.71 -24.73
C GLY A 663 10.22 -29.85 -25.68
N SER A 664 9.59 -28.81 -26.23
CA SER A 664 10.20 -27.88 -27.20
C SER A 664 10.03 -26.40 -26.85
N ALA A 665 9.31 -26.09 -25.78
CA ALA A 665 9.14 -24.72 -25.28
C ALA A 665 10.04 -24.44 -24.06
N CYS A 666 10.57 -23.23 -23.97
CA CYS A 666 11.24 -22.78 -22.75
C CYS A 666 10.26 -22.71 -21.57
N ALA A 667 10.72 -23.11 -20.39
CA ALA A 667 10.04 -22.90 -19.13
C ALA A 667 10.96 -22.17 -18.15
N SER A 668 10.43 -21.12 -17.54
CA SER A 668 11.02 -20.45 -16.38
C SER A 668 10.42 -21.07 -15.13
N VAL A 669 11.27 -21.67 -14.30
CA VAL A 669 10.88 -22.36 -13.07
C VAL A 669 11.53 -21.62 -11.91
N GLN A 670 10.76 -21.34 -10.87
CA GLN A 670 11.26 -20.62 -9.73
C GLN A 670 10.72 -21.17 -8.41
N VAL A 671 11.63 -21.48 -7.51
CA VAL A 671 11.36 -21.91 -6.14
C VAL A 671 11.72 -20.76 -5.22
N VAL A 672 10.77 -20.33 -4.39
CA VAL A 672 10.95 -19.24 -3.42
C VAL A 672 10.73 -19.76 -2.02
N LEU A 673 11.74 -19.62 -1.18
CA LEU A 673 11.65 -19.85 0.24
C LEU A 673 11.48 -18.49 0.94
N HIS A 674 10.32 -18.26 1.55
CA HIS A 674 10.08 -17.14 2.44
C HIS A 674 10.22 -17.59 3.88
N TYR A 675 10.84 -16.77 4.72
CA TYR A 675 11.00 -17.02 6.14
C TYR A 675 11.20 -15.70 6.87
N ASN A 676 10.94 -15.67 8.17
CA ASN A 676 11.27 -14.52 9.00
C ASN A 676 12.51 -14.83 9.82
N VAL A 677 13.38 -13.82 9.98
CA VAL A 677 14.50 -13.89 10.93
C VAL A 677 14.26 -12.91 12.07
N PRO A 678 14.67 -13.21 13.31
CA PRO A 678 14.64 -12.26 14.39
C PRO A 678 15.34 -10.98 13.97
N THR A 679 14.64 -9.90 14.24
CA THR A 679 15.06 -8.59 13.84
C THR A 679 16.38 -8.20 14.54
N PRO A 680 17.45 -7.84 13.82
CA PRO A 680 18.73 -7.52 14.43
C PRO A 680 18.62 -6.24 15.29
N THR A 681 19.02 -6.34 16.56
CA THR A 681 18.96 -5.25 17.56
C THR A 681 20.16 -4.30 17.51
N ARG A 682 21.18 -4.62 16.70
CA ARG A 682 22.38 -3.80 16.48
C ARG A 682 22.76 -3.87 15.01
N SER A 683 23.02 -2.72 14.39
CA SER A 683 23.74 -2.66 13.12
C SER A 683 25.02 -1.83 13.28
N THR A 684 26.00 -2.10 12.42
CA THR A 684 27.32 -1.48 12.44
C THR A 684 27.35 -0.15 11.69
N THR A 685 26.34 0.14 10.88
CA THR A 685 26.35 1.26 9.92
C THR A 685 25.60 2.49 10.42
N LEU A 686 24.53 2.30 11.19
CA LEU A 686 23.75 3.38 11.78
C LEU A 686 23.69 3.13 13.29
N SER A 687 23.43 4.15 14.08
CA SER A 687 23.04 3.97 15.47
C SER A 687 21.95 4.97 15.80
N ILE A 688 21.01 4.54 16.64
CA ILE A 688 19.95 5.39 17.14
C ILE A 688 20.09 5.41 18.66
N GLN A 689 19.71 6.50 19.29
CA GLN A 689 19.53 6.58 20.73
C GLN A 689 18.27 7.36 20.99
N VAL A 690 17.32 6.77 21.69
CA VAL A 690 16.04 7.43 21.98
C VAL A 690 16.00 7.78 23.46
N THR A 691 15.96 9.08 23.77
CA THR A 691 15.83 9.58 25.14
C THR A 691 14.45 10.19 25.35
N PRO A 692 13.61 9.57 26.20
CA PRO A 692 12.36 10.17 26.63
C PRO A 692 12.61 11.19 27.75
N GLU A 693 12.00 12.37 27.64
CA GLU A 693 11.91 13.39 28.68
C GLU A 693 10.43 13.63 29.03
N VAL A 694 10.14 13.89 30.31
CA VAL A 694 8.77 14.11 30.78
C VAL A 694 8.65 15.56 31.22
N ASP A 695 7.76 16.31 30.57
CA ASP A 695 7.33 17.63 31.03
C ASP A 695 5.84 17.57 31.39
N CYS A 696 5.37 18.45 32.28
CA CYS A 696 4.03 18.39 32.89
C CYS A 696 2.91 18.23 31.83
N ASN A 697 2.40 16.99 31.67
CA ASN A 697 1.37 16.49 30.73
C ASN A 697 1.82 16.08 29.30
N ILE A 698 3.08 16.25 28.91
CA ILE A 698 3.58 15.91 27.57
C ILE A 698 4.88 15.12 27.70
N ASN A 699 4.96 13.94 27.05
CA ASN A 699 6.23 13.22 26.98
C ASN A 699 6.95 13.61 25.70
N VAL A 700 8.20 14.05 25.84
CA VAL A 700 9.07 14.41 24.74
C VAL A 700 9.93 13.20 24.39
N ILE A 701 10.00 12.84 23.12
CA ILE A 701 10.91 11.82 22.61
C ILE A 701 11.98 12.50 21.77
N ILE A 702 13.24 12.35 22.19
CA ILE A 702 14.40 12.86 21.45
C ILE A 702 15.16 11.67 20.85
N PRO A 703 14.88 11.26 19.61
CA PRO A 703 15.74 10.33 18.91
C PRO A 703 16.98 11.04 18.33
N VAL A 704 18.15 10.48 18.65
CA VAL A 704 19.47 10.86 18.16
C VAL A 704 19.95 9.81 17.18
N TYR A 705 20.37 10.21 16.00
CA TYR A 705 20.86 9.33 14.95
C TYR A 705 22.33 9.61 14.68
N ARG A 706 23.14 8.56 14.55
CA ARG A 706 24.54 8.66 14.10
C ARG A 706 24.80 7.68 12.98
N TYR A 707 25.54 8.14 11.99
CA TYR A 707 25.99 7.32 10.87
C TYR A 707 27.47 6.96 11.03
N HIS A 708 27.77 5.67 10.89
CA HIS A 708 29.12 5.10 11.00
C HIS A 708 29.52 4.34 9.73
N GLY A 709 28.83 4.57 8.60
CA GLY A 709 29.18 3.92 7.34
C GLY A 709 30.48 4.46 6.73
N LYS A 710 30.91 3.80 5.65
CA LYS A 710 32.16 4.12 4.95
C LYS A 710 32.09 5.45 4.19
N GLU A 711 30.91 5.83 3.72
CA GLU A 711 30.71 7.09 3.00
C GLU A 711 30.53 8.26 3.99
N LEU A 712 30.77 9.50 3.53
CA LEU A 712 30.64 10.71 4.35
C LEU A 712 29.17 11.04 4.67
N THR A 713 28.25 10.65 3.78
CA THR A 713 26.80 10.88 3.88
C THR A 713 26.04 9.63 3.46
N THR A 714 24.83 9.43 3.99
CA THR A 714 23.90 8.40 3.52
C THR A 714 23.14 8.87 2.27
N ASN A 715 22.38 7.95 1.65
CA ASN A 715 21.24 8.30 0.81
C ASN A 715 20.09 8.89 1.67
N MET A 716 18.92 9.09 1.06
CA MET A 716 17.70 9.46 1.79
C MET A 716 17.32 8.39 2.83
N ILE A 717 17.03 8.81 4.05
CA ILE A 717 16.74 7.95 5.20
C ILE A 717 15.29 8.12 5.62
N ILE A 718 14.62 7.02 5.92
CA ILE A 718 13.35 7.04 6.65
C ILE A 718 13.61 6.70 8.10
N VAL A 719 13.07 7.54 8.97
CA VAL A 719 12.82 7.17 10.35
C VAL A 719 11.35 6.74 10.45
N ASP A 720 11.14 5.48 10.78
CA ASP A 720 9.83 4.90 11.04
C ASP A 720 9.66 4.74 12.56
N LEU A 721 8.93 5.67 13.16
CA LEU A 721 8.70 5.75 14.60
C LEU A 721 7.31 5.18 14.92
N LYS A 722 7.27 3.96 15.44
CA LYS A 722 6.01 3.36 15.91
C LYS A 722 5.59 4.03 17.21
N MET A 723 4.33 4.44 17.30
CA MET A 723 3.75 5.00 18.52
C MET A 723 3.47 3.92 19.57
N LEU A 724 3.52 4.31 20.84
CA LEU A 724 3.06 3.46 21.94
C LEU A 724 1.54 3.32 21.87
N SER A 725 1.02 2.18 22.32
CA SER A 725 -0.43 1.97 22.37
C SER A 725 -1.09 2.98 23.31
N GLY A 726 -2.09 3.71 22.81
CA GLY A 726 -2.78 4.79 23.54
C GLY A 726 -2.11 6.16 23.49
N PHE A 727 -1.04 6.32 22.70
CA PHE A 727 -0.34 7.58 22.48
C PHE A 727 -0.43 8.02 21.01
N SER A 728 -0.44 9.34 20.80
CA SER A 728 -0.39 9.97 19.48
C SER A 728 0.64 11.11 19.46
N PRO A 729 1.24 11.44 18.31
CA PRO A 729 2.14 12.58 18.21
C PRO A 729 1.35 13.90 18.31
N ASP A 730 1.92 14.90 18.97
CA ASP A 730 1.37 16.24 19.00
C ASP A 730 1.43 16.88 17.60
N PRO A 731 0.28 17.31 17.02
CA PRO A 731 0.24 17.94 15.69
C PRO A 731 1.12 19.19 15.58
N ASP A 732 1.26 19.97 16.65
CA ASP A 732 2.03 21.21 16.63
C ASP A 732 3.55 20.95 16.64
N SER A 733 3.99 19.89 17.33
CA SER A 733 5.38 19.43 17.34
C SER A 733 5.84 18.96 15.95
N LEU A 734 4.97 18.27 15.20
CA LEU A 734 5.26 17.79 13.83
C LEU A 734 5.55 18.93 12.85
N GLY A 735 4.88 20.08 13.01
CA GLY A 735 5.10 21.27 12.16
C GLY A 735 6.40 22.02 12.47
N ARG A 736 7.05 21.74 13.61
CA ARG A 736 8.27 22.43 14.08
C ARG A 736 9.56 21.65 13.81
N VAL A 737 9.48 20.44 13.25
CA VAL A 737 10.66 19.62 12.92
C VAL A 737 11.35 20.18 11.67
N SER A 738 12.08 21.28 11.83
CA SER A 738 12.69 22.08 10.76
C SER A 738 13.82 21.39 9.98
N GLN A 739 14.22 20.19 10.41
CA GLN A 739 15.32 19.42 9.81
C GLN A 739 14.81 18.18 9.03
N VAL A 740 13.50 17.97 8.97
CA VAL A 740 12.86 16.85 8.25
C VAL A 740 12.14 17.39 7.02
N ASP A 741 12.40 16.79 5.85
CA ASP A 741 11.82 17.28 4.58
C ASP A 741 10.32 17.00 4.49
N ARG A 742 9.88 15.89 5.08
CA ARG A 742 8.48 15.45 5.08
C ARG A 742 8.19 14.57 6.30
N VAL A 743 6.99 14.71 6.84
CA VAL A 743 6.45 13.80 7.87
C VAL A 743 5.11 13.27 7.39
N ASP A 744 4.95 11.94 7.39
CA ASP A 744 3.69 11.26 7.12
C ASP A 744 3.26 10.48 8.36
N ILE A 745 2.00 10.62 8.77
CA ILE A 745 1.39 9.74 9.77
C ILE A 745 0.61 8.67 9.01
N LYS A 746 0.95 7.40 9.24
CA LYS A 746 0.26 6.27 8.65
C LYS A 746 -0.04 5.24 9.74
N ASP A 747 -1.32 5.00 9.99
CA ASP A 747 -1.78 4.13 11.07
C ASP A 747 -1.19 4.57 12.43
N ASP A 748 -0.46 3.71 13.14
CA ASP A 748 0.25 3.97 14.40
C ASP A 748 1.74 4.31 14.20
N HIS A 749 2.13 4.73 12.98
CA HIS A 749 3.51 5.05 12.62
C HIS A 749 3.67 6.52 12.20
N VAL A 750 4.74 7.14 12.68
CA VAL A 750 5.22 8.46 12.24
C VAL A 750 6.46 8.24 11.36
N LEU A 751 6.32 8.51 10.07
CA LEU A 751 7.36 8.36 9.06
C LEU A 751 7.99 9.72 8.78
N MET A 752 9.28 9.86 9.09
CA MET A 752 10.05 11.09 8.86
C MET A 752 11.09 10.84 7.77
N TYR A 753 11.12 11.73 6.78
CA TYR A 753 12.00 11.64 5.60
C TYR A 753 13.15 12.61 5.74
N LEU A 754 14.37 12.08 5.74
CA LEU A 754 15.62 12.84 5.86
C LEU A 754 16.39 12.75 4.54
N THR A 755 16.75 13.88 3.94
CA THR A 755 17.57 13.91 2.71
C THR A 755 18.87 13.14 2.84
N GLU A 756 19.60 13.32 3.94
CA GLU A 756 20.84 12.58 4.24
C GLU A 756 21.21 12.65 5.72
N LEU A 757 22.01 11.68 6.17
CA LEU A 757 22.74 11.72 7.44
C LEU A 757 24.23 11.75 7.15
N THR A 758 24.99 12.60 7.84
CA THR A 758 26.45 12.60 7.73
C THR A 758 27.09 11.78 8.84
N SER A 759 28.30 11.26 8.58
CA SER A 759 29.12 10.59 9.58
C SER A 759 29.81 11.57 10.55
N LEU A 760 29.78 12.89 10.25
CA LEU A 760 30.52 13.91 10.98
C LEU A 760 29.83 14.37 12.28
N PHE A 761 28.51 14.45 12.29
CA PHE A 761 27.75 14.94 13.43
C PHE A 761 26.45 14.13 13.66
N PRO A 762 26.04 13.95 14.93
CA PRO A 762 24.75 13.34 15.24
C PRO A 762 23.59 14.23 14.77
N PHE A 763 22.52 13.59 14.33
CA PHE A 763 21.28 14.24 13.94
C PHE A 763 20.25 14.08 15.05
N HIS A 764 19.51 15.14 15.38
CA HIS A 764 18.60 15.17 16.52
C HIS A 764 17.20 15.55 16.04
N ILE A 765 16.19 14.75 16.41
CA ILE A 765 14.79 15.12 16.23
C ILE A 765 14.16 15.17 17.63
N THR A 766 13.21 16.08 17.81
CA THR A 766 12.38 16.15 19.02
C THR A 766 10.93 15.99 18.59
N LEU A 767 10.21 15.08 19.24
CA LEU A 767 8.80 14.83 18.98
C LEU A 767 8.04 14.74 20.29
N ASP A 768 7.00 15.55 20.42
CA ASP A 768 6.11 15.52 21.57
C ASP A 768 5.00 14.49 21.35
N ILE A 769 4.69 13.67 22.36
CA ILE A 769 3.62 12.69 22.32
C ILE A 769 2.61 12.91 23.45
N ILE A 770 1.34 12.71 23.11
CA ILE A 770 0.19 12.91 23.99
C ILE A 770 -0.43 11.55 24.29
N GLN A 771 -0.82 11.33 25.55
CA GLN A 771 -1.57 10.13 25.94
C GLN A 771 -3.06 10.36 25.70
N GLU A 772 -3.63 9.70 24.70
CA GLU A 772 -5.07 9.75 24.41
C GLU A 772 -5.86 8.73 25.23
N LEU A 773 -5.27 7.55 25.46
CA LEU A 773 -5.91 6.45 26.17
C LEU A 773 -4.97 5.87 27.24
N PRO A 774 -5.47 5.66 28.47
CA PRO A 774 -4.70 4.96 29.50
C PRO A 774 -4.57 3.48 29.14
N VAL A 775 -3.32 3.01 28.99
CA VAL A 775 -2.99 1.62 28.66
C VAL A 775 -2.10 1.03 29.75
N GLN A 776 -2.47 -0.16 30.26
CA GLN A 776 -1.69 -0.90 31.25
C GLN A 776 -0.74 -1.90 30.57
N ASN A 777 0.37 -2.24 31.24
CA ASN A 777 1.39 -3.16 30.71
C ASN A 777 1.93 -2.77 29.32
N LEU A 778 2.21 -1.47 29.12
CA LEU A 778 2.80 -0.93 27.90
C LEU A 778 4.05 -1.70 27.50
N LYS A 779 4.14 -1.99 26.21
CA LYS A 779 5.25 -2.69 25.60
C LYS A 779 6.09 -1.74 24.76
N PRO A 780 7.39 -2.02 24.59
CA PRO A 780 8.27 -1.14 23.84
C PRO A 780 7.79 -0.98 22.39
N ALA A 781 7.62 0.26 21.93
CA ALA A 781 7.38 0.55 20.53
C ALA A 781 8.71 0.57 19.75
N VAL A 782 8.69 0.12 18.50
CA VAL A 782 9.90 -0.04 17.70
C VAL A 782 10.18 1.24 16.92
N VAL A 783 11.42 1.74 17.03
CA VAL A 783 11.93 2.77 16.11
C VAL A 783 12.81 2.08 15.08
N LYS A 784 12.52 2.33 13.80
CA LYS A 784 13.36 1.85 12.69
C LYS A 784 14.00 3.03 11.99
N ILE A 785 15.25 2.84 11.62
CA ILE A 785 15.92 3.70 10.65
C ILE A 785 16.40 2.83 9.50
N TYR A 786 16.14 3.28 8.30
CA TYR A 786 16.59 2.59 7.11
C TYR A 786 16.76 3.54 5.94
N ASP A 787 17.67 3.17 5.06
CA ASP A 787 17.82 3.80 3.76
C ASP A 787 16.52 3.61 2.97
N TYR A 788 15.92 4.73 2.53
CA TYR A 788 14.67 4.75 1.78
C TYR A 788 14.74 3.84 0.54
N TYR A 789 15.89 3.82 -0.12
CA TYR A 789 16.13 3.05 -1.33
C TYR A 789 16.70 1.65 -1.04
N GLN A 790 17.19 1.40 0.19
CA GLN A 790 17.71 0.11 0.66
C GLN A 790 17.14 -0.30 2.02
N PRO A 791 15.82 -0.60 2.12
CA PRO A 791 15.18 -0.94 3.39
C PRO A 791 15.70 -2.25 3.99
N SER A 792 16.59 -3.00 3.34
CA SER A 792 17.28 -4.15 3.94
C SER A 792 18.34 -3.78 4.97
N LYS A 793 18.83 -2.53 4.99
CA LYS A 793 19.74 -1.97 6.01
C LYS A 793 18.92 -1.37 7.15
N LEU A 794 18.21 -2.22 7.89
CA LEU A 794 17.40 -1.81 9.03
C LEU A 794 18.24 -1.77 10.29
N LEU A 795 18.07 -0.72 11.08
CA LEU A 795 18.34 -0.77 12.51
C LEU A 795 17.04 -0.79 13.28
N PHE A 796 16.99 -1.65 14.28
CA PHE A 796 15.91 -1.69 15.23
C PHE A 796 16.47 -1.43 16.61
N LEU A 797 15.81 -0.52 17.33
CA LEU A 797 15.96 -0.45 18.77
C LEU A 797 14.61 -0.74 19.40
N PRO A 798 14.49 -1.82 20.19
CA PRO A 798 13.52 -1.82 21.27
C PRO A 798 14.02 -0.75 22.26
N PRO A 799 13.25 0.31 22.56
CA PRO A 799 13.64 1.28 23.57
C PRO A 799 13.79 0.53 24.89
N PRO A 800 15.00 0.40 25.46
CA PRO A 800 15.19 -0.29 26.72
C PRO A 800 14.58 0.48 27.91
N LEU A 801 14.06 1.70 27.66
CA LEU A 801 13.85 2.72 28.68
C LEU A 801 12.40 3.21 28.83
N LEU A 802 11.50 2.94 27.88
CA LEU A 802 10.09 3.35 28.05
C LEU A 802 9.37 2.51 29.11
N ARG A 803 9.82 1.26 29.33
CA ARG A 803 9.20 0.36 30.31
C ARG A 803 9.36 0.83 31.77
N ASN A 804 10.49 1.46 32.10
CA ASN A 804 10.81 1.86 33.48
C ASN A 804 10.27 3.26 33.84
N LEU A 805 10.06 4.15 32.86
CA LEU A 805 9.55 5.50 33.12
C LEU A 805 8.03 5.52 33.35
N PHE A 806 7.25 4.74 32.58
CA PHE A 806 5.78 4.68 32.74
C PHE A 806 5.30 3.81 33.91
N SER A 807 6.12 2.87 34.38
CA SER A 807 5.82 2.17 35.64
C SER A 807 6.01 3.08 36.85
N PHE A 808 6.91 4.08 36.77
CA PHE A 808 7.19 5.01 37.86
C PHE A 808 6.12 6.11 38.03
N THR A 809 5.42 6.50 36.96
CA THR A 809 4.36 7.52 37.02
C THR A 809 3.04 6.97 37.58
N GLN A 810 2.71 5.69 37.36
CA GLN A 810 1.53 5.06 37.98
C GLN A 810 1.66 4.88 39.50
N THR A 811 2.85 4.60 40.03
CA THR A 811 3.05 4.47 41.48
C THR A 811 2.99 5.82 42.21
N ASN A 812 3.48 6.90 41.62
CA ASN A 812 3.49 8.21 42.28
C ASN A 812 2.15 8.97 42.24
N LEU A 813 1.24 8.65 41.32
CA LEU A 813 -0.13 9.19 41.34
C LEU A 813 -1.01 8.59 42.45
N SER A 814 -0.59 7.49 43.07
CA SER A 814 -1.31 6.85 44.19
C SER A 814 -0.91 7.35 45.58
N TYR A 815 0.15 8.18 45.70
CA TYR A 815 0.63 8.72 46.97
C TYR A 815 0.39 10.23 47.16
N GLY A 816 -0.29 10.89 46.21
CA GLY A 816 -0.59 12.33 46.24
C GLY A 816 -2.00 12.72 46.71
N TYR A 817 -2.76 11.80 47.31
CA TYR A 817 -4.01 12.11 48.02
C TYR A 817 -3.95 11.52 49.44
N ARG A 818 -3.32 12.27 50.34
CA ARG A 818 -3.64 12.29 51.77
C ARG A 818 -3.74 13.73 52.23
#